data_AF-A0A524MF54-F1
#
_entry.id   AF-A0A524MF54-F1
#
_cell.length_a   1.000
_cell.length_b   1.000
_cell.length_c   1.000
_cell.angle_alpha   90.00
_cell.angle_beta   90.00
_cell.angle_gamma   90.00
#
_symmetry.space_group_name_H-M   'P 1'
#
loop_
_entity.id
_entity.type
_entity.pdbx_description
1 polymer ?
#
loop_
_entity_poly.entity_id
_entity_poly.type
_entity_poly.pdbx_seq_one_letter_code
_entity_poly.pdbx_strand_id
1 'polypeptide(L)'
;MLIFRDAKDTITANEMIQAMTLCLHGLVFGNYDEEDFRFLYRYALRYIRGQTQIEKWLRKALVYLVAVNNESAEDVMKEVRYWIQFLGAPYFGPSTFSEACSELGIDIQSELDDEKFRLVDAVARHPQYLKEAVQEMSFLDSMNGLKEWGPDALQLQLLKIKKKEVYEKAQKKISSDMSVKESVKAMQQVFEQEKFRTNEQTVLPARLQELSSPPPGDAVDPVIFELIPQKLRMDLLPSVAYSTKTKKIEVLFLGGPRIGRSGIIIKTDTGGILLDFGMSVANHRIPEWVPELEMIDTVLVSHSHLDHVGGLPVLYEEFNGKWCSVGPTGGVTKILLDDALKVGTPFPPRKFDKLDLVSRFDETNIAKVIKNHVKLEYGTSNEVGPGIVVTPIDACHIPGSAAYLIDIEGVKILYTGDFNIDKSVLFPGANLPTDCDYIIFDGTYWAREDFDRSKVGEQLSRAIADHGPVIIPSFAVGRSQEILLMLDKLGITKNRNIMVTGMAERVTKMVGVTGSWESMKKNRIHLEVDDVLVAGGGMMAGGLARHHFNEQRDNPKAAVILCGYLAPRTPGWNLLHGYEPHECTVEYARLSAHSSATNLETYINSCKGKKIMVHTPIYSQSKGIMIPKFKERIVIPT
;
A
#
# COMPACT_ATOMS: atom_id res chain seq x y z
N MET A 1 25.61 10.72 8.52
CA MET A 1 24.15 10.57 8.72
C MET A 1 23.74 10.41 10.18
N LEU A 2 24.43 9.59 11.01
CA LEU A 2 24.11 9.42 12.44
C LEU A 2 24.18 10.73 13.26
N ILE A 3 25.22 11.55 13.05
CA ILE A 3 25.40 12.85 13.73
C ILE A 3 24.22 13.81 13.48
N PHE A 4 23.62 13.77 12.29
CA PHE A 4 22.50 14.64 11.90
C PHE A 4 21.17 14.20 12.53
N ARG A 5 21.04 12.95 12.98
CA ARG A 5 19.81 12.50 13.65
C ARG A 5 19.66 13.11 15.05
N ASP A 6 20.78 13.40 15.70
CA ASP A 6 20.85 13.73 17.12
C ASP A 6 21.13 15.24 17.37
N ALA A 7 21.71 15.97 16.41
CA ALA A 7 22.03 17.41 16.53
C ALA A 7 21.06 18.33 15.76
N LYS A 8 19.80 18.45 16.21
CA LYS A 8 18.73 19.11 15.42
C LYS A 8 18.81 20.65 15.33
N ASP A 9 19.47 21.33 16.26
CA ASP A 9 19.34 22.79 16.42
C ASP A 9 20.64 23.62 16.27
N THR A 10 21.78 23.00 15.91
CA THR A 10 23.10 23.68 15.90
C THR A 10 23.83 23.65 14.56
N ILE A 11 23.26 23.07 13.51
CA ILE A 11 23.96 22.84 12.24
C ILE A 11 23.85 24.07 11.32
N THR A 12 24.98 24.51 10.79
CA THR A 12 25.08 25.62 9.84
C THR A 12 24.90 25.14 8.38
N ALA A 13 24.52 26.06 7.48
CA ALA A 13 24.41 25.77 6.05
C ALA A 13 25.73 25.23 5.45
N ASN A 14 26.88 25.72 5.93
CA ASN A 14 28.20 25.29 5.44
C ASN A 14 28.53 23.85 5.84
N GLU A 15 28.28 23.46 7.09
CA GLU A 15 28.50 22.09 7.56
C GLU A 15 27.60 21.10 6.79
N MET A 16 26.39 21.54 6.45
CA MET A 16 25.47 20.72 5.67
C MET A 16 25.89 20.58 4.21
N ILE A 17 26.34 21.67 3.59
CA ILE A 17 26.91 21.63 2.24
C ILE A 17 28.13 20.71 2.21
N GLN A 18 29.01 20.77 3.22
CA GLN A 18 30.15 19.86 3.34
C GLN A 18 29.70 18.40 3.46
N ALA A 19 28.72 18.10 4.31
CA ALA A 19 28.19 16.75 4.46
C ALA A 19 27.53 16.23 3.18
N MET A 20 26.73 17.06 2.51
CA MET A 20 26.12 16.73 1.22
C MET A 20 27.17 16.54 0.12
N THR A 21 28.26 17.31 0.15
CA THR A 21 29.39 17.16 -0.77
C THR A 21 30.14 15.86 -0.54
N LEU A 22 30.41 15.49 0.71
CA LEU A 22 31.02 14.20 1.04
C LEU A 22 30.12 13.02 0.65
N CYS A 23 28.80 13.16 0.87
CA CYS A 23 27.83 12.16 0.44
C CYS A 23 27.76 12.05 -1.09
N LEU A 24 27.83 13.17 -1.82
CA LEU A 24 27.86 13.21 -3.28
C LEU A 24 29.11 12.50 -3.82
N HIS A 25 30.29 12.78 -3.25
CA HIS A 25 31.51 12.05 -3.63
C HIS A 25 31.39 10.56 -3.31
N GLY A 26 30.88 10.21 -2.12
CA GLY A 26 30.66 8.80 -1.80
C GLY A 26 29.63 8.13 -2.71
N LEU A 27 28.61 8.86 -3.20
CA LEU A 27 27.68 8.38 -4.22
C LEU A 27 28.40 8.07 -5.54
N VAL A 28 29.27 8.98 -6.00
CA VAL A 28 30.09 8.77 -7.21
C VAL A 28 31.06 7.58 -7.06
N PHE A 29 31.64 7.40 -5.88
CA PHE A 29 32.56 6.29 -5.60
C PHE A 29 31.85 4.99 -5.14
N GLY A 30 30.52 4.96 -5.09
CA GLY A 30 29.73 3.77 -4.73
C GLY A 30 29.67 3.43 -3.23
N ASN A 31 30.10 4.34 -2.35
CA ASN A 31 30.08 4.19 -0.89
C ASN A 31 28.76 4.64 -0.24
N TYR A 32 27.96 5.47 -0.93
CA TYR A 32 26.63 5.91 -0.53
C TYR A 32 25.66 5.71 -1.69
N ASP A 33 24.36 5.61 -1.41
CA ASP A 33 23.35 5.50 -2.45
C ASP A 33 22.49 6.77 -2.60
N GLU A 34 21.63 6.76 -3.63
CA GLU A 34 20.80 7.91 -3.99
C GLU A 34 19.87 8.32 -2.84
N GLU A 35 19.44 7.35 -2.02
CA GLU A 35 18.56 7.58 -0.86
C GLU A 35 19.30 8.26 0.29
N ASP A 36 20.57 7.93 0.52
CA ASP A 36 21.43 8.63 1.49
C ASP A 36 21.60 10.11 1.13
N PHE A 37 21.84 10.39 -0.16
CA PHE A 37 21.95 11.75 -0.68
C PHE A 37 20.63 12.50 -0.55
N ARG A 38 19.51 11.84 -0.87
CA ARG A 38 18.17 12.39 -0.70
C ARG A 38 17.86 12.70 0.75
N PHE A 39 18.21 11.82 1.67
CA PHE A 39 18.00 12.00 3.10
C PHE A 39 18.69 13.26 3.61
N LEU A 40 19.98 13.44 3.30
CA LEU A 40 20.74 14.63 3.70
C LEU A 40 20.14 15.89 3.08
N TYR A 41 19.83 15.88 1.79
CA TYR A 41 19.22 17.05 1.17
C TYR A 41 17.89 17.46 1.84
N ARG A 42 17.02 16.49 2.11
CA ARG A 42 15.74 16.73 2.80
C ARG A 42 15.93 17.21 4.24
N TYR A 43 16.94 16.69 4.92
CA TYR A 43 17.32 17.16 6.24
C TYR A 43 17.70 18.64 6.22
N ALA A 44 18.51 19.06 5.23
CA ALA A 44 18.95 20.45 5.07
C ALA A 44 17.75 21.42 4.90
N LEU A 45 16.79 21.05 4.06
CA LEU A 45 15.58 21.85 3.83
C LEU A 45 14.74 22.06 5.10
N ARG A 46 14.74 21.08 6.00
CA ARG A 46 13.92 21.11 7.20
C ARG A 46 14.53 21.92 8.34
N TYR A 47 15.85 21.84 8.51
CA TYR A 47 16.50 22.31 9.74
C TYR A 47 17.40 23.54 9.56
N ILE A 48 17.69 23.96 8.33
CA ILE A 48 18.62 25.08 8.08
C ILE A 48 17.88 26.32 7.60
N ARG A 49 18.09 27.44 8.31
CA ARG A 49 17.60 28.77 7.89
C ARG A 49 18.55 29.35 6.84
N GLY A 50 18.05 29.60 5.63
CA GLY A 50 18.84 30.16 4.51
C GLY A 50 19.07 29.18 3.35
N GLN A 51 17.99 28.62 2.79
CA GLN A 51 18.01 27.56 1.76
C GLN A 51 18.71 27.96 0.45
N THR A 52 18.87 29.25 0.15
CA THR A 52 19.43 29.75 -1.12
C THR A 52 20.85 29.23 -1.40
N GLN A 53 21.70 29.09 -0.38
CA GLN A 53 23.06 28.56 -0.56
C GLN A 53 23.05 27.06 -0.88
N ILE A 54 22.17 26.31 -0.22
CA ILE A 54 21.98 24.87 -0.44
C ILE A 54 21.38 24.62 -1.83
N GLU A 55 20.43 25.43 -2.26
CA GLU A 55 19.83 25.35 -3.60
C GLU A 55 20.83 25.67 -4.71
N LYS A 56 21.66 26.72 -4.54
CA LYS A 56 22.70 27.05 -5.51
C LYS A 56 23.73 25.92 -5.62
N TRP A 57 24.14 25.35 -4.49
CA TRP A 57 25.02 24.18 -4.46
C TRP A 57 24.36 22.97 -5.13
N LEU A 58 23.09 22.68 -4.84
CA LEU A 58 22.39 21.51 -5.36
C LEU A 58 22.27 21.54 -6.88
N ARG A 59 21.97 22.70 -7.48
CA ARG A 59 21.91 22.82 -8.95
C ARG A 59 23.22 22.37 -9.60
N LYS A 60 24.35 22.78 -9.02
CA LYS A 60 25.69 22.36 -9.49
C LYS A 60 25.94 20.87 -9.25
N ALA A 61 25.58 20.38 -8.07
CA ALA A 61 25.75 18.97 -7.71
C ALA A 61 24.98 18.02 -8.65
N LEU A 62 23.74 18.37 -9.01
CA LEU A 62 22.92 17.56 -9.91
C LEU A 62 23.45 17.52 -11.33
N VAL A 63 23.85 18.68 -11.88
CA VAL A 63 24.46 18.71 -13.20
C VAL A 63 25.77 17.93 -13.20
N TYR A 64 26.59 18.08 -12.15
CA TYR A 64 27.84 17.32 -12.02
C TYR A 64 27.60 15.80 -11.96
N LEU A 65 26.68 15.34 -11.10
CA LEU A 65 26.36 13.91 -10.94
C LEU A 65 25.92 13.28 -12.27
N VAL A 66 25.09 14.00 -13.01
CA VAL A 66 24.53 13.52 -14.27
C VAL A 66 25.55 13.60 -15.41
N ALA A 67 26.33 14.68 -15.48
CA ALA A 67 27.34 14.89 -16.51
C ALA A 67 28.48 13.86 -16.45
N VAL A 68 28.75 13.24 -15.29
CA VAL A 68 29.74 12.16 -15.17
C VAL A 68 29.37 10.94 -16.02
N ASN A 69 28.08 10.70 -16.27
CA ASN A 69 27.59 9.48 -16.93
C ASN A 69 26.89 9.73 -18.28
N ASN A 70 26.77 10.99 -18.74
CA ASN A 70 26.00 11.35 -19.92
C ASN A 70 26.79 12.28 -20.85
N GLU A 71 26.68 12.06 -22.16
CA GLU A 71 27.47 12.78 -23.18
C GLU A 71 26.69 13.91 -23.89
N SER A 72 25.35 13.97 -23.73
CA SER A 72 24.48 14.93 -24.45
C SER A 72 23.71 15.87 -23.51
N ALA A 73 23.40 17.08 -23.99
CA ALA A 73 22.61 18.08 -23.23
C ALA A 73 21.17 17.60 -22.95
N GLU A 74 20.55 16.87 -23.88
CA GLU A 74 19.20 16.29 -23.74
C GLU A 74 19.17 15.25 -22.60
N ASP A 75 20.13 14.31 -22.59
CA ASP A 75 20.23 13.28 -21.54
C ASP A 75 20.53 13.90 -20.18
N VAL A 76 21.41 14.91 -20.14
CA VAL A 76 21.71 15.64 -18.91
C VAL A 76 20.46 16.31 -18.34
N MET A 77 19.67 17.00 -19.17
CA MET A 77 18.45 17.67 -18.70
C MET A 77 17.34 16.70 -18.32
N LYS A 78 17.23 15.55 -19.00
CA LYS A 78 16.27 14.48 -18.67
C LYS A 78 16.59 13.83 -17.32
N GLU A 79 17.86 13.52 -17.08
CA GLU A 79 18.29 12.91 -15.81
C GLU A 79 18.28 13.93 -14.66
N VAL A 80 18.65 15.20 -14.91
CA VAL A 80 18.46 16.27 -13.92
C VAL A 80 16.99 16.39 -13.51
N ARG A 81 16.04 16.27 -14.47
CA ARG A 81 14.60 16.22 -14.17
C ARG A 81 14.22 15.02 -13.31
N TYR A 82 14.76 13.84 -13.61
CA TYR A 82 14.56 12.64 -12.78
C TYR A 82 15.05 12.87 -11.34
N TRP A 83 16.25 13.42 -11.17
CA TRP A 83 16.82 13.72 -9.87
C TRP A 83 16.03 14.77 -9.08
N ILE A 84 15.53 15.82 -9.73
CA ILE A 84 14.63 16.81 -9.08
C ILE A 84 13.36 16.12 -8.58
N GLN A 85 12.78 15.20 -9.35
CA GLN A 85 11.59 14.43 -8.95
C GLN A 85 11.89 13.48 -7.79
N PHE A 86 13.02 12.78 -7.86
CA PHE A 86 13.47 11.84 -6.84
C PHE A 86 13.76 12.55 -5.50
N LEU A 87 14.48 13.67 -5.55
CA LEU A 87 14.80 14.50 -4.39
C LEU A 87 13.58 15.26 -3.86
N GLY A 88 12.66 15.67 -4.72
CA GLY A 88 11.32 16.21 -4.47
C GLY A 88 11.23 17.59 -3.80
N ALA A 89 12.07 18.53 -4.23
CA ALA A 89 12.18 19.88 -3.65
C ALA A 89 11.84 20.99 -4.68
N PRO A 90 12.10 22.31 -4.44
CA PRO A 90 11.37 23.39 -5.09
C PRO A 90 11.53 23.40 -6.62
N TYR A 91 10.51 23.97 -7.26
CA TYR A 91 10.38 24.08 -8.71
C TYR A 91 11.53 24.89 -9.32
N PHE A 92 12.56 24.21 -9.80
CA PHE A 92 13.62 24.83 -10.60
C PHE A 92 13.17 24.85 -12.06
N GLY A 93 13.06 26.05 -12.63
CA GLY A 93 12.89 26.20 -14.06
C GLY A 93 14.13 25.64 -14.79
N PRO A 94 13.98 24.99 -15.96
CA PRO A 94 15.11 24.47 -16.75
C PRO A 94 16.22 25.51 -16.99
N SER A 95 15.85 26.78 -17.19
CA SER A 95 16.78 27.91 -17.36
C SER A 95 17.65 28.21 -16.14
N THR A 96 17.28 27.75 -14.94
CA THR A 96 18.09 27.97 -13.73
C THR A 96 19.33 27.06 -13.68
N PHE A 97 19.42 26.06 -14.55
CA PHE A 97 20.57 25.17 -14.68
C PHE A 97 21.60 25.69 -15.69
N SER A 98 21.29 26.72 -16.48
CA SER A 98 22.20 27.25 -17.51
C SER A 98 23.55 27.71 -16.94
N GLU A 99 23.58 28.35 -15.77
CA GLU A 99 24.84 28.74 -15.09
C GLU A 99 25.69 27.51 -14.75
N ALA A 100 25.08 26.45 -14.21
CA ALA A 100 25.78 25.23 -13.79
C ALA A 100 26.24 24.36 -14.97
N CYS A 101 25.43 24.25 -16.03
CA CYS A 101 25.78 23.53 -17.25
C CYS A 101 26.92 24.24 -18.01
N SER A 102 26.88 25.57 -18.09
CA SER A 102 27.92 26.38 -18.72
C SER A 102 29.28 26.23 -18.03
N GLU A 103 29.31 26.17 -16.70
CA GLU A 103 30.55 25.92 -15.92
C GLU A 103 31.18 24.54 -16.23
N LEU A 104 30.41 23.57 -16.72
CA LEU A 104 30.86 22.23 -17.10
C LEU A 104 31.02 22.05 -18.62
N GLY A 105 30.88 23.13 -19.40
CA GLY A 105 31.02 23.10 -20.86
C GLY A 105 29.82 22.49 -21.61
N ILE A 106 28.66 22.37 -20.96
CA ILE A 106 27.43 21.80 -21.53
C ILE A 106 26.50 22.94 -21.95
N ASP A 107 26.23 23.06 -23.26
CA ASP A 107 25.26 24.02 -23.79
C ASP A 107 23.86 23.40 -23.83
N ILE A 108 22.95 23.92 -23.01
CA ILE A 108 21.54 23.50 -22.95
C ILE A 108 20.60 24.45 -23.70
N GLN A 109 21.12 25.52 -24.33
CA GLN A 109 20.27 26.56 -24.91
C GLN A 109 19.37 26.03 -26.03
N SER A 110 19.87 25.10 -26.85
CA SER A 110 19.08 24.42 -27.88
C SER A 110 17.93 23.58 -27.31
N GLU A 111 18.13 22.95 -26.16
CA GLU A 111 17.09 22.16 -25.46
C GLU A 111 16.03 23.04 -24.79
N LEU A 112 16.44 24.22 -24.30
CA LEU A 112 15.51 25.21 -23.75
C LEU A 112 14.63 25.84 -24.84
N ASP A 113 15.12 25.88 -26.08
CA ASP A 113 14.44 26.44 -27.24
C ASP A 113 13.60 25.40 -28.02
N ASP A 114 13.82 24.09 -27.82
CA ASP A 114 13.02 22.98 -28.37
C ASP A 114 11.60 22.94 -27.73
N GLU A 115 10.57 22.71 -28.56
CA GLU A 115 9.17 22.59 -28.14
C GLU A 115 8.93 21.46 -27.13
N LYS A 116 9.81 20.45 -27.06
CA LYS A 116 9.78 19.39 -26.04
C LYS A 116 9.78 19.92 -24.60
N PHE A 117 10.28 21.14 -24.38
CA PHE A 117 10.36 21.79 -23.06
C PHE A 117 9.45 23.02 -22.92
N ARG A 118 8.70 23.40 -23.97
CA ARG A 118 7.70 24.49 -23.93
C ARG A 118 6.31 23.99 -23.49
N LEU A 119 5.48 24.95 -23.08
CA LEU A 119 4.39 24.88 -22.10
C LEU A 119 3.13 24.08 -22.49
N VAL A 120 3.24 22.83 -22.97
CA VAL A 120 2.12 21.86 -23.06
C VAL A 120 1.92 21.14 -21.71
N ASP A 121 2.98 21.08 -20.92
CA ASP A 121 3.03 20.37 -19.64
C ASP A 121 2.24 21.09 -18.52
N ALA A 122 1.87 22.37 -18.69
CA ALA A 122 1.10 23.10 -17.68
C ALA A 122 -0.36 22.60 -17.59
N VAL A 123 -1.02 22.35 -18.72
CA VAL A 123 -2.41 21.85 -18.73
C VAL A 123 -2.46 20.34 -18.44
N ALA A 124 -1.43 19.59 -18.83
CA ALA A 124 -1.30 18.16 -18.52
C ALA A 124 -0.94 17.87 -17.05
N ARG A 125 -0.09 18.69 -16.41
CA ARG A 125 0.30 18.53 -14.99
C ARG A 125 -0.62 19.23 -14.01
N HIS A 126 -1.42 20.21 -14.46
CA HIS A 126 -2.31 21.00 -13.60
C HIS A 126 -3.76 21.06 -14.15
N PRO A 127 -4.52 19.96 -14.07
CA PRO A 127 -5.92 19.90 -14.50
C PRO A 127 -6.82 20.93 -13.79
N GLN A 128 -6.38 21.51 -12.67
CA GLN A 128 -7.08 22.56 -11.95
C GLN A 128 -7.31 23.86 -12.76
N TYR A 129 -6.47 24.15 -13.76
CA TYR A 129 -6.65 25.33 -14.64
C TYR A 129 -7.67 25.07 -15.78
N LEU A 130 -8.10 23.81 -15.97
CA LEU A 130 -9.15 23.45 -16.93
C LEU A 130 -10.44 24.21 -16.66
N LYS A 131 -10.77 24.44 -15.37
CA LYS A 131 -11.96 25.15 -14.94
C LYS A 131 -11.95 26.62 -15.40
N GLU A 132 -10.81 27.30 -15.31
CA GLU A 132 -10.64 28.68 -15.81
C GLU A 132 -10.64 28.71 -17.34
N ALA A 133 -9.97 27.76 -17.99
CA ALA A 133 -9.85 27.70 -19.46
C ALA A 133 -11.19 27.46 -20.18
N VAL A 134 -12.16 26.80 -19.53
CA VAL A 134 -13.47 26.45 -20.12
C VAL A 134 -14.64 27.19 -19.45
N GLN A 135 -14.34 28.19 -18.63
CA GLN A 135 -15.31 28.86 -17.75
C GLN A 135 -16.45 29.55 -18.53
N GLU A 136 -16.16 30.04 -19.74
CA GLU A 136 -17.11 30.78 -20.59
C GLU A 136 -17.58 30.00 -21.82
N MET A 137 -17.17 28.72 -21.95
CA MET A 137 -17.51 27.87 -23.09
C MET A 137 -18.70 26.95 -22.78
N SER A 138 -19.52 26.65 -23.80
CA SER A 138 -20.57 25.64 -23.69
C SER A 138 -19.96 24.24 -23.59
N PHE A 139 -20.72 23.26 -23.06
CA PHE A 139 -20.22 21.88 -22.90
C PHE A 139 -19.82 21.24 -24.24
N LEU A 140 -20.57 21.52 -25.32
CA LEU A 140 -20.28 21.02 -26.66
C LEU A 140 -19.03 21.69 -27.29
N ASP A 141 -18.86 23.00 -27.10
CA ASP A 141 -17.67 23.74 -27.59
C ASP A 141 -16.40 23.32 -26.83
N SER A 142 -16.54 23.08 -25.52
CA SER A 142 -15.47 22.56 -24.66
C SER A 142 -15.06 21.13 -25.07
N MET A 143 -16.03 20.28 -25.40
CA MET A 143 -15.83 18.92 -25.91
C MET A 143 -15.15 18.89 -27.28
N ASN A 144 -15.53 19.79 -28.19
CA ASN A 144 -14.94 19.88 -29.53
C ASN A 144 -13.50 20.39 -29.51
N GLY A 145 -13.18 21.38 -28.67
CA GLY A 145 -11.80 21.86 -28.50
C GLY A 145 -10.85 20.84 -27.86
N LEU A 146 -11.36 19.99 -26.94
CA LEU A 146 -10.59 18.92 -26.31
C LEU A 146 -10.38 17.68 -27.20
N LYS A 147 -11.25 17.47 -28.20
CA LYS A 147 -11.15 16.37 -29.16
C LYS A 147 -9.91 16.46 -30.05
N GLU A 148 -9.38 17.67 -30.27
CA GLU A 148 -8.17 17.90 -31.07
C GLU A 148 -6.88 17.98 -30.22
N TRP A 149 -6.95 18.15 -28.89
CA TRP A 149 -5.79 18.53 -28.05
C TRP A 149 -5.60 17.77 -26.71
N GLY A 150 -6.37 16.71 -26.35
CA GLY A 150 -6.13 16.02 -25.07
C GLY A 150 -6.63 14.58 -24.90
N PRO A 151 -6.07 13.79 -23.96
CA PRO A 151 -6.46 12.41 -23.66
C PRO A 151 -7.86 12.25 -23.00
N ASP A 152 -8.51 11.10 -23.20
CA ASP A 152 -9.88 10.77 -22.75
C ASP A 152 -10.16 11.04 -21.26
N ALA A 153 -9.13 10.95 -20.40
CA ALA A 153 -9.23 11.24 -18.97
C ALA A 153 -9.61 12.71 -18.67
N LEU A 154 -9.25 13.66 -19.53
CA LEU A 154 -9.60 15.08 -19.40
C LEU A 154 -11.07 15.35 -19.80
N GLN A 155 -11.60 14.60 -20.77
CA GLN A 155 -13.01 14.69 -21.16
C GLN A 155 -13.93 14.26 -20.00
N LEU A 156 -13.53 13.23 -19.25
CA LEU A 156 -14.24 12.79 -18.04
C LEU A 156 -14.19 13.83 -16.91
N GLN A 157 -13.06 14.53 -16.74
CA GLN A 157 -12.95 15.60 -15.74
C GLN A 157 -13.77 16.84 -16.11
N LEU A 158 -13.77 17.24 -17.39
CA LEU A 158 -14.63 18.31 -17.90
C LEU A 158 -16.11 17.98 -17.68
N LEU A 159 -16.52 16.74 -17.97
CA LEU A 159 -17.87 16.26 -17.72
C LEU A 159 -18.24 16.38 -16.24
N LYS A 160 -17.36 15.96 -15.31
CA LYS A 160 -17.61 16.08 -13.86
C LYS A 160 -17.81 17.54 -13.42
N ILE A 161 -16.99 18.47 -13.93
CA ILE A 161 -17.08 19.91 -13.58
C ILE A 161 -18.39 20.51 -14.10
N LYS A 162 -18.68 20.37 -15.39
CA LYS A 162 -19.89 20.94 -16.00
C LYS A 162 -21.17 20.28 -15.47
N LYS A 163 -21.12 18.98 -15.19
CA LYS A 163 -22.23 18.26 -14.52
C LYS A 163 -22.53 18.89 -13.16
N LYS A 164 -21.52 19.13 -12.31
CA LYS A 164 -21.72 19.77 -11.01
C LYS A 164 -22.37 21.16 -11.13
N GLU A 165 -21.90 22.00 -12.04
CA GLU A 165 -22.44 23.36 -12.24
C GLU A 165 -23.92 23.34 -12.68
N VAL A 166 -24.28 22.46 -13.62
CA VAL A 166 -25.66 22.35 -14.12
C VAL A 166 -26.59 21.78 -13.04
N TYR A 167 -26.12 20.83 -12.23
CA TYR A 167 -26.89 20.26 -11.12
C TYR A 167 -27.10 21.28 -9.98
N GLU A 168 -26.12 22.13 -9.68
CA GLU A 168 -26.27 23.23 -8.71
C GLU A 168 -27.28 24.29 -9.20
N LYS A 169 -27.28 24.59 -10.51
CA LYS A 169 -28.30 25.45 -11.13
C LYS A 169 -29.69 24.81 -11.10
N ALA A 170 -29.78 23.50 -11.34
CA ALA A 170 -31.03 22.75 -11.29
C ALA A 170 -31.61 22.70 -9.87
N GLN A 171 -30.77 22.49 -8.85
CA GLN A 171 -31.18 22.50 -7.45
C GLN A 171 -31.87 23.82 -7.05
N LYS A 172 -31.41 24.96 -7.59
CA LYS A 172 -32.03 26.28 -7.33
C LYS A 172 -33.43 26.44 -7.93
N LYS A 173 -33.82 25.56 -8.86
CA LYS A 173 -35.13 25.55 -9.52
C LYS A 173 -36.08 24.49 -8.95
N ILE A 174 -35.62 23.70 -7.98
CA ILE A 174 -36.37 22.61 -7.37
C ILE A 174 -36.57 22.91 -5.89
N SER A 175 -37.82 22.90 -5.44
CA SER A 175 -38.20 23.11 -4.05
C SER A 175 -38.84 21.86 -3.44
N SER A 176 -38.89 21.79 -2.11
CA SER A 176 -39.35 20.61 -1.36
C SER A 176 -40.85 20.32 -1.49
N ASP A 177 -41.62 21.26 -2.05
CA ASP A 177 -43.05 21.18 -2.33
C ASP A 177 -43.37 20.74 -3.77
N MET A 178 -42.36 20.58 -4.62
CA MET A 178 -42.54 20.11 -6.00
C MET A 178 -42.66 18.58 -6.04
N SER A 179 -43.60 18.07 -6.85
CA SER A 179 -43.70 16.63 -7.11
C SER A 179 -42.49 16.13 -7.91
N VAL A 180 -42.15 14.84 -7.78
CA VAL A 180 -41.03 14.21 -8.51
C VAL A 180 -41.09 14.52 -10.02
N LYS A 181 -42.28 14.49 -10.61
CA LYS A 181 -42.50 14.76 -12.04
C LYS A 181 -42.22 16.22 -12.41
N GLU A 182 -42.61 17.16 -11.55
CA GLU A 182 -42.34 18.59 -11.75
C GLU A 182 -40.86 18.90 -11.56
N SER A 183 -40.20 18.27 -10.58
CA SER A 183 -38.76 18.39 -10.35
C SER A 183 -37.94 17.86 -11.52
N VAL A 184 -38.30 16.71 -12.09
CA VAL A 184 -37.63 16.17 -13.30
C VAL A 184 -37.79 17.14 -14.48
N LYS A 185 -39.01 17.68 -14.69
CA LYS A 185 -39.27 18.60 -15.80
C LYS A 185 -38.51 19.92 -15.65
N ALA A 186 -38.46 20.48 -14.44
CA ALA A 186 -37.68 21.67 -14.14
C ALA A 186 -36.17 21.43 -14.34
N MET A 187 -35.67 20.27 -13.93
CA MET A 187 -34.28 19.88 -14.14
C MET A 187 -33.94 19.74 -15.63
N GLN A 188 -34.80 19.10 -16.41
CA GLN A 188 -34.63 18.97 -17.86
C GLN A 188 -34.60 20.32 -18.58
N GLN A 189 -35.45 21.26 -18.17
CA GLN A 189 -35.44 22.63 -18.70
C GLN A 189 -34.13 23.36 -18.42
N VAL A 190 -33.54 23.19 -17.22
CA VAL A 190 -32.22 23.74 -16.89
C VAL A 190 -31.13 23.12 -17.76
N PHE A 191 -31.18 21.80 -17.98
CA PHE A 191 -30.19 21.11 -18.82
C PHE A 191 -30.28 21.55 -20.29
N GLU A 192 -31.48 21.81 -20.79
CA GLU A 192 -31.71 22.37 -22.12
C GLU A 192 -31.23 23.81 -22.27
N GLN A 193 -31.53 24.67 -21.29
CA GLN A 193 -31.09 26.07 -21.26
C GLN A 193 -29.57 26.20 -21.18
N GLU A 194 -28.93 25.34 -20.40
CA GLU A 194 -27.47 25.26 -20.25
C GLU A 194 -26.78 24.51 -21.39
N LYS A 195 -27.54 24.03 -22.40
CA LYS A 195 -27.05 23.24 -23.53
C LYS A 195 -26.20 22.03 -23.10
N PHE A 196 -26.56 21.37 -22.01
CA PHE A 196 -25.83 20.21 -21.47
C PHE A 196 -26.13 18.94 -22.29
N ARG A 197 -25.47 18.82 -23.44
CA ARG A 197 -25.75 17.85 -24.51
C ARG A 197 -24.46 17.21 -25.03
N THR A 198 -24.45 15.90 -25.28
CA THR A 198 -23.28 15.19 -25.85
C THR A 198 -23.19 15.28 -27.38
N ASN A 199 -24.27 15.70 -28.04
CA ASN A 199 -24.33 16.06 -29.45
C ASN A 199 -25.49 17.07 -29.68
N GLU A 200 -25.59 17.69 -30.86
CA GLU A 200 -26.59 18.73 -31.13
C GLU A 200 -28.06 18.29 -30.92
N GLN A 201 -28.33 16.99 -30.97
CA GLN A 201 -29.67 16.40 -30.97
C GLN A 201 -30.08 15.74 -29.64
N THR A 202 -29.19 15.58 -28.65
CA THR A 202 -29.44 14.71 -27.48
C THR A 202 -29.11 15.39 -26.13
N VAL A 203 -30.11 15.48 -25.23
CA VAL A 203 -29.96 15.98 -23.86
C VAL A 203 -29.67 14.80 -22.91
N LEU A 204 -28.68 14.95 -22.02
CA LEU A 204 -28.33 13.92 -21.04
C LEU A 204 -29.46 13.71 -20.02
N PRO A 205 -29.74 12.46 -19.58
CA PRO A 205 -30.83 12.18 -18.66
C PRO A 205 -30.58 12.79 -17.28
N ALA A 206 -31.59 13.48 -16.75
CA ALA A 206 -31.59 14.10 -15.43
C ALA A 206 -31.82 13.05 -14.32
N ARG A 207 -30.96 13.02 -13.30
CA ARG A 207 -31.08 12.11 -12.15
C ARG A 207 -31.32 12.92 -10.88
N LEU A 208 -32.53 12.84 -10.33
CA LEU A 208 -32.89 13.59 -9.13
C LEU A 208 -32.04 13.19 -7.91
N GLN A 209 -31.54 11.96 -7.84
CA GLN A 209 -30.73 11.47 -6.71
C GLN A 209 -29.37 12.15 -6.60
N GLU A 210 -28.88 12.79 -7.67
CA GLU A 210 -27.61 13.50 -7.67
C GLU A 210 -27.77 14.99 -7.32
N LEU A 211 -28.99 15.43 -6.98
CA LEU A 211 -29.24 16.72 -6.35
C LEU A 211 -28.74 16.72 -4.91
N SER A 212 -28.26 17.86 -4.41
CA SER A 212 -27.79 17.98 -3.02
C SER A 212 -28.92 17.77 -2.00
N SER A 213 -30.16 18.10 -2.39
CA SER A 213 -31.37 17.90 -1.60
C SER A 213 -32.51 17.45 -2.53
N PRO A 214 -32.66 16.13 -2.80
CA PRO A 214 -33.73 15.62 -3.65
C PRO A 214 -35.11 15.75 -2.97
N PRO A 215 -36.21 15.91 -3.73
CA PRO A 215 -37.56 15.94 -3.16
C PRO A 215 -37.92 14.58 -2.53
N PRO A 216 -38.77 14.56 -1.48
CA PRO A 216 -39.22 13.32 -0.86
C PRO A 216 -39.99 12.45 -1.87
N GLY A 217 -39.76 11.14 -1.84
CA GLY A 217 -40.41 10.19 -2.75
C GLY A 217 -41.89 10.00 -2.40
N ASP A 218 -42.75 10.04 -3.42
CA ASP A 218 -44.19 9.81 -3.23
C ASP A 218 -44.49 8.33 -2.90
N ALA A 219 -45.44 8.11 -1.98
CA ALA A 219 -45.95 6.78 -1.66
C ALA A 219 -46.78 6.23 -2.83
N VAL A 220 -46.43 5.04 -3.32
CA VAL A 220 -47.06 4.47 -4.53
C VAL A 220 -48.36 3.74 -4.18
N ASP A 221 -49.43 4.08 -4.91
CA ASP A 221 -50.73 3.40 -4.87
C ASP A 221 -50.60 1.95 -5.37
N PRO A 222 -51.04 0.94 -4.59
CA PRO A 222 -50.91 -0.48 -4.93
C PRO A 222 -51.55 -0.87 -6.27
N VAL A 223 -52.61 -0.16 -6.69
CA VAL A 223 -53.32 -0.48 -7.93
C VAL A 223 -52.54 -0.01 -9.16
N ILE A 224 -51.79 1.09 -9.04
CA ILE A 224 -50.91 1.58 -10.09
C ILE A 224 -49.67 0.67 -10.23
N PHE A 225 -49.18 0.09 -9.14
CA PHE A 225 -48.04 -0.83 -9.14
C PHE A 225 -48.29 -2.09 -10.00
N GLU A 226 -49.51 -2.64 -9.97
CA GLU A 226 -49.87 -3.81 -10.77
C GLU A 226 -50.06 -3.52 -12.26
N LEU A 227 -50.29 -2.26 -12.63
CA LEU A 227 -50.45 -1.82 -14.03
C LEU A 227 -49.09 -1.59 -14.73
N ILE A 228 -47.99 -1.59 -14.00
CA ILE A 228 -46.64 -1.49 -14.56
C ILE A 228 -46.29 -2.81 -15.28
N PRO A 229 -45.76 -2.79 -16.51
CA PRO A 229 -45.33 -4.01 -17.21
C PRO A 229 -44.35 -4.82 -16.35
N GLN A 230 -44.53 -6.15 -16.28
CA GLN A 230 -43.78 -7.05 -15.38
C GLN A 230 -42.26 -6.84 -15.41
N LYS A 231 -41.71 -6.48 -16.58
CA LYS A 231 -40.28 -6.21 -16.79
C LYS A 231 -39.75 -4.99 -16.03
N LEU A 232 -40.59 -4.00 -15.75
CA LEU A 232 -40.26 -2.79 -15.00
C LEU A 232 -40.57 -2.91 -13.49
N ARG A 233 -41.50 -3.79 -13.12
CA ARG A 233 -41.72 -4.17 -11.70
C ARG A 233 -40.49 -4.85 -11.10
N MET A 234 -39.75 -5.59 -11.92
CA MET A 234 -38.55 -6.32 -11.50
C MET A 234 -37.37 -5.45 -11.09
N ASP A 235 -37.23 -4.24 -11.64
CA ASP A 235 -36.16 -3.30 -11.25
C ASP A 235 -36.53 -2.48 -9.99
N LEU A 236 -37.80 -2.55 -9.57
CA LEU A 236 -38.39 -1.78 -8.47
C LEU A 236 -38.72 -2.63 -7.23
N LEU A 237 -38.46 -3.94 -7.28
CA LEU A 237 -38.57 -4.84 -6.14
C LEU A 237 -37.22 -4.84 -5.41
N PRO A 238 -37.15 -4.13 -4.29
CA PRO A 238 -36.03 -3.29 -3.89
C PRO A 238 -34.99 -4.15 -3.19
N SER A 239 -33.90 -4.49 -3.89
CA SER A 239 -33.02 -5.61 -3.50
C SER A 239 -33.79 -6.93 -3.30
N VAL A 240 -33.39 -7.92 -4.11
CA VAL A 240 -33.80 -9.33 -4.11
C VAL A 240 -35.00 -9.69 -5.02
N ALA A 241 -34.71 -10.62 -5.94
CA ALA A 241 -35.52 -11.19 -7.02
C ALA A 241 -35.58 -10.29 -8.27
N TYR A 242 -34.63 -10.35 -9.21
CA TYR A 242 -34.12 -11.55 -9.90
C TYR A 242 -32.59 -11.49 -10.05
N SER A 243 -31.92 -12.63 -9.83
CA SER A 243 -30.57 -12.90 -10.35
C SER A 243 -30.59 -12.64 -11.86
N THR A 244 -30.03 -11.52 -12.29
CA THR A 244 -29.36 -11.54 -13.58
C THR A 244 -28.06 -12.26 -13.31
N LYS A 245 -27.90 -13.47 -13.88
CA LYS A 245 -26.59 -14.12 -13.92
C LYS A 245 -25.56 -13.05 -14.30
N THR A 246 -24.56 -12.86 -13.44
CA THR A 246 -23.37 -12.08 -13.80
C THR A 246 -22.94 -12.55 -15.17
N LYS A 247 -22.71 -11.65 -16.13
CA LYS A 247 -22.25 -12.03 -17.48
C LYS A 247 -20.73 -11.99 -17.58
N LYS A 248 -20.10 -11.28 -16.64
CA LYS A 248 -18.68 -11.02 -16.63
C LYS A 248 -18.17 -10.81 -15.21
N ILE A 249 -17.13 -11.54 -14.85
CA ILE A 249 -16.31 -11.24 -13.68
C ILE A 249 -15.02 -10.57 -14.17
N GLU A 250 -14.62 -9.47 -13.54
CA GLU A 250 -13.40 -8.74 -13.84
C GLU A 250 -12.49 -8.71 -12.61
N VAL A 251 -11.26 -9.18 -12.75
CA VAL A 251 -10.23 -9.08 -11.72
C VAL A 251 -9.22 -8.01 -12.12
N LEU A 252 -9.05 -7.00 -11.28
CA LEU A 252 -8.17 -5.85 -11.53
C LEU A 252 -7.09 -5.75 -10.44
N PHE A 253 -5.82 -5.75 -10.85
CA PHE A 253 -4.67 -5.74 -9.94
C PHE A 253 -4.15 -4.32 -9.72
N LEU A 254 -4.60 -3.66 -8.64
CA LEU A 254 -4.13 -2.32 -8.23
C LEU A 254 -2.79 -2.37 -7.51
N GLY A 255 -2.48 -3.53 -6.94
CA GLY A 255 -1.33 -3.78 -6.10
C GLY A 255 -1.22 -5.28 -5.86
N GLY A 256 -0.08 -5.73 -5.37
CA GLY A 256 0.14 -7.15 -5.15
C GLY A 256 0.80 -7.97 -6.27
N PRO A 257 0.99 -7.57 -7.56
CA PRO A 257 1.89 -8.34 -8.45
C PRO A 257 3.35 -8.48 -7.95
N ARG A 258 3.71 -7.63 -6.99
CA ARG A 258 5.00 -7.58 -6.31
C ARG A 258 4.76 -7.56 -4.81
N ILE A 259 5.80 -7.88 -4.06
CA ILE A 259 5.80 -7.79 -2.60
C ILE A 259 5.49 -6.35 -2.17
N GLY A 260 4.54 -6.21 -1.24
CA GLY A 260 4.07 -4.92 -0.74
C GLY A 260 2.84 -4.36 -1.47
N ARG A 261 2.08 -3.52 -0.74
CA ARG A 261 0.90 -2.78 -1.23
C ARG A 261 -0.12 -3.67 -1.97
N SER A 262 -0.57 -4.76 -1.35
CA SER A 262 -1.60 -5.63 -1.92
C SER A 262 -2.90 -4.87 -2.17
N GLY A 263 -3.61 -5.20 -3.26
CA GLY A 263 -4.88 -4.60 -3.59
C GLY A 263 -5.44 -5.13 -4.91
N ILE A 264 -6.45 -5.99 -4.83
CA ILE A 264 -7.04 -6.66 -5.99
C ILE A 264 -8.55 -6.48 -5.97
N ILE A 265 -9.12 -5.90 -7.01
CA ILE A 265 -10.58 -5.75 -7.14
C ILE A 265 -11.13 -6.96 -7.89
N ILE A 266 -12.21 -7.56 -7.38
CA ILE A 266 -13.08 -8.46 -8.14
C ILE A 266 -14.41 -7.75 -8.32
N LYS A 267 -14.74 -7.44 -9.58
CA LYS A 267 -15.95 -6.73 -9.98
C LYS A 267 -16.86 -7.63 -10.80
N THR A 268 -18.17 -7.48 -10.60
CA THR A 268 -19.24 -8.03 -11.41
C THR A 268 -20.03 -6.90 -12.08
N ASP A 269 -21.07 -7.25 -12.83
CA ASP A 269 -22.01 -6.26 -13.39
C ASP A 269 -22.87 -5.58 -12.31
N THR A 270 -22.98 -6.19 -11.12
CA THR A 270 -23.90 -5.79 -10.04
C THR A 270 -23.21 -5.23 -8.80
N GLY A 271 -21.88 -5.37 -8.67
CA GLY A 271 -21.13 -4.92 -7.49
C GLY A 271 -19.67 -5.35 -7.55
N GLY A 272 -18.98 -5.30 -6.42
CA GLY A 272 -17.59 -5.71 -6.34
C GLY A 272 -17.01 -5.81 -4.93
N ILE A 273 -15.92 -6.54 -4.82
CA ILE A 273 -15.15 -6.65 -3.58
C ILE A 273 -13.70 -6.26 -3.81
N LEU A 274 -13.06 -5.72 -2.77
CA LEU A 274 -11.63 -5.42 -2.75
C LEU A 274 -10.92 -6.43 -1.85
N LEU A 275 -9.97 -7.17 -2.39
CA LEU A 275 -9.10 -8.10 -1.65
C LEU A 275 -7.83 -7.37 -1.22
N ASP A 276 -7.69 -7.18 0.09
CA ASP A 276 -6.64 -6.40 0.75
C ASP A 276 -6.50 -4.95 0.25
N PHE A 277 -5.92 -4.09 1.09
CA PHE A 277 -5.53 -2.75 0.70
C PHE A 277 -4.35 -2.28 1.56
N GLY A 278 -3.16 -2.60 1.07
CA GLY A 278 -1.93 -2.53 1.84
C GLY A 278 -1.09 -1.26 1.67
N MET A 279 0.01 -1.21 2.42
CA MET A 279 1.06 -0.22 2.34
C MET A 279 2.42 -0.92 2.31
N SER A 280 3.26 -0.56 1.35
CA SER A 280 4.65 -1.02 1.31
C SER A 280 5.44 -0.40 2.47
N VAL A 281 5.97 -1.23 3.36
CA VAL A 281 6.80 -0.76 4.49
C VAL A 281 8.15 -0.17 4.05
N ALA A 282 8.59 -0.43 2.82
CA ALA A 282 9.87 0.06 2.31
C ALA A 282 9.81 1.52 1.84
N ASN A 283 8.69 1.92 1.23
CA ASN A 283 8.54 3.25 0.62
C ASN A 283 7.22 3.95 0.99
N HIS A 284 6.44 3.37 1.90
CA HIS A 284 5.14 3.84 2.38
C HIS A 284 4.11 4.09 1.27
N ARG A 285 4.25 3.45 0.11
CA ARG A 285 3.27 3.56 -0.98
C ARG A 285 2.11 2.60 -0.76
N ILE A 286 0.91 3.04 -1.08
CA ILE A 286 -0.30 2.21 -1.13
C ILE A 286 -0.71 1.95 -2.60
N PRO A 287 -1.69 1.08 -2.89
CA PRO A 287 -2.26 0.97 -4.24
C PRO A 287 -2.81 2.32 -4.72
N GLU A 288 -2.73 2.56 -6.03
CA GLU A 288 -3.26 3.80 -6.61
C GLU A 288 -4.80 3.84 -6.55
N TRP A 289 -5.34 5.04 -6.36
CA TRP A 289 -6.79 5.25 -6.44
C TRP A 289 -7.27 5.06 -7.88
N VAL A 290 -8.27 4.21 -8.07
CA VAL A 290 -8.97 4.03 -9.35
C VAL A 290 -10.47 4.21 -9.18
N PRO A 291 -11.21 4.63 -10.23
CA PRO A 291 -12.67 4.80 -10.14
C PRO A 291 -13.41 3.54 -9.68
N GLU A 292 -12.87 2.35 -9.94
CA GLU A 292 -13.46 1.08 -9.51
C GLU A 292 -13.55 0.92 -8.00
N LEU A 293 -12.73 1.63 -7.22
CA LEU A 293 -12.84 1.66 -5.76
C LEU A 293 -14.13 2.34 -5.28
N GLU A 294 -14.77 3.19 -6.09
CA GLU A 294 -16.07 3.78 -5.76
C GLU A 294 -17.23 2.79 -5.92
N MET A 295 -16.99 1.63 -6.58
CA MET A 295 -18.00 0.61 -6.87
C MET A 295 -17.89 -0.64 -5.98
N ILE A 296 -16.95 -0.67 -5.03
CA ILE A 296 -16.79 -1.83 -4.14
C ILE A 296 -17.83 -1.77 -3.02
N ASP A 297 -18.43 -2.91 -2.72
CA ASP A 297 -19.39 -3.10 -1.63
C ASP A 297 -18.67 -3.36 -0.31
N THR A 298 -17.65 -4.23 -0.37
CA THR A 298 -16.95 -4.77 0.80
C THR A 298 -15.46 -4.94 0.53
N VAL A 299 -14.64 -4.73 1.55
CA VAL A 299 -13.21 -5.06 1.55
C VAL A 299 -12.99 -6.37 2.31
N LEU A 300 -12.31 -7.35 1.72
CA LEU A 300 -11.91 -8.59 2.38
C LEU A 300 -10.42 -8.53 2.69
N VAL A 301 -10.07 -8.61 3.96
CA VAL A 301 -8.68 -8.57 4.42
C VAL A 301 -8.23 -9.97 4.79
N SER A 302 -7.12 -10.42 4.19
CA SER A 302 -6.52 -11.74 4.45
C SER A 302 -5.90 -11.81 5.85
N HIS A 303 -5.08 -10.83 6.22
CA HIS A 303 -4.38 -10.81 7.51
C HIS A 303 -3.89 -9.40 7.87
N SER A 304 -3.30 -9.23 9.06
CA SER A 304 -3.05 -7.91 9.67
C SER A 304 -1.73 -7.24 9.28
N HIS A 305 -0.87 -7.83 8.44
CA HIS A 305 0.37 -7.15 8.04
C HIS A 305 0.09 -5.86 7.24
N LEU A 306 0.97 -4.86 7.39
CA LEU A 306 0.77 -3.52 6.82
C LEU A 306 0.71 -3.52 5.29
N ASP A 307 1.37 -4.45 4.61
CA ASP A 307 1.27 -4.66 3.17
C ASP A 307 -0.05 -5.26 2.70
N HIS A 308 -0.97 -5.57 3.62
CA HIS A 308 -2.35 -6.00 3.37
C HIS A 308 -3.41 -5.06 3.96
N VAL A 309 -3.11 -4.34 5.06
CA VAL A 309 -4.08 -3.44 5.74
C VAL A 309 -3.67 -1.97 5.80
N GLY A 310 -2.41 -1.66 5.53
CA GLY A 310 -1.82 -0.34 5.77
C GLY A 310 -2.40 0.79 4.93
N GLY A 311 -3.11 0.47 3.83
CA GLY A 311 -3.81 1.44 3.01
C GLY A 311 -5.24 1.73 3.48
N LEU A 312 -5.81 0.91 4.38
CA LEU A 312 -7.21 1.04 4.81
C LEU A 312 -7.57 2.44 5.34
N PRO A 313 -6.75 3.13 6.15
CA PRO A 313 -7.09 4.48 6.60
C PRO A 313 -7.32 5.45 5.44
N VAL A 314 -6.50 5.37 4.40
CA VAL A 314 -6.64 6.23 3.21
C VAL A 314 -7.90 5.87 2.42
N LEU A 315 -8.23 4.58 2.32
CA LEU A 315 -9.46 4.12 1.69
C LEU A 315 -10.70 4.69 2.40
N TYR A 316 -10.70 4.65 3.74
CA TYR A 316 -11.80 5.10 4.60
C TYR A 316 -11.94 6.63 4.70
N GLU A 317 -11.15 7.41 3.96
CA GLU A 317 -11.45 8.81 3.76
C GLU A 317 -12.73 8.99 2.93
N GLU A 318 -12.87 8.20 1.86
CA GLU A 318 -14.02 8.24 0.94
C GLU A 318 -14.94 7.01 1.08
N PHE A 319 -14.38 5.84 1.40
CA PHE A 319 -15.14 4.60 1.55
C PHE A 319 -15.87 4.55 2.89
N ASN A 320 -17.16 4.21 2.85
CA ASN A 320 -18.02 4.10 4.04
C ASN A 320 -18.58 2.69 4.26
N GLY A 321 -18.22 1.73 3.39
CA GLY A 321 -18.69 0.35 3.47
C GLY A 321 -17.98 -0.48 4.55
N LYS A 322 -18.26 -1.78 4.55
CA LYS A 322 -17.70 -2.71 5.53
C LYS A 322 -16.38 -3.30 5.03
N TRP A 323 -15.54 -3.67 5.99
CA TRP A 323 -14.41 -4.55 5.72
C TRP A 323 -14.48 -5.77 6.63
N CYS A 324 -14.15 -6.92 6.07
CA CYS A 324 -14.31 -8.21 6.70
C CYS A 324 -12.96 -8.89 6.90
N SER A 325 -12.78 -9.53 8.04
CA SER A 325 -11.64 -10.40 8.33
C SER A 325 -11.98 -11.38 9.46
N VAL A 326 -11.13 -12.39 9.65
CA VAL A 326 -11.25 -13.29 10.80
C VAL A 326 -10.81 -12.58 12.08
N GLY A 327 -11.47 -12.90 13.21
CA GLY A 327 -11.44 -12.16 14.47
C GLY A 327 -10.09 -11.53 14.91
N PRO A 328 -9.01 -12.31 15.05
CA PRO A 328 -7.72 -11.77 15.52
C PRO A 328 -7.17 -10.64 14.63
N THR A 329 -7.42 -10.70 13.32
CA THR A 329 -6.95 -9.70 12.36
C THR A 329 -7.52 -8.31 12.66
N GLY A 330 -8.81 -8.20 12.97
CA GLY A 330 -9.45 -6.93 13.36
C GLY A 330 -8.76 -6.21 14.52
N GLY A 331 -8.49 -6.95 15.60
CA GLY A 331 -7.83 -6.41 16.80
C GLY A 331 -6.38 -6.02 16.56
N VAL A 332 -5.62 -6.86 15.84
CA VAL A 332 -4.20 -6.62 15.55
C VAL A 332 -4.03 -5.46 14.56
N THR A 333 -4.91 -5.33 13.56
CA THR A 333 -4.89 -4.23 12.60
C THR A 333 -4.91 -2.87 13.29
N LYS A 334 -5.74 -2.68 14.33
CA LYS A 334 -5.74 -1.43 15.09
C LYS A 334 -4.36 -1.10 15.66
N ILE A 335 -3.73 -2.07 16.33
CA ILE A 335 -2.43 -1.87 16.97
C ILE A 335 -1.36 -1.51 15.94
N LEU A 336 -1.36 -2.19 14.79
CA LEU A 336 -0.36 -1.97 13.75
C LEU A 336 -0.57 -0.63 13.01
N LEU A 337 -1.82 -0.22 12.78
CA LEU A 337 -2.11 1.09 12.19
C LEU A 337 -1.75 2.23 13.15
N ASP A 338 -2.07 2.11 14.44
CA ASP A 338 -1.68 3.08 15.47
C ASP A 338 -0.15 3.22 15.58
N ASP A 339 0.58 2.09 15.47
CA ASP A 339 2.05 2.11 15.48
C ASP A 339 2.62 2.70 14.19
N ALA A 340 2.07 2.36 13.02
CA ALA A 340 2.47 2.93 11.74
C ALA A 340 2.32 4.46 11.74
N LEU A 341 1.26 5.01 12.35
CA LEU A 341 1.09 6.46 12.54
C LEU A 341 2.18 7.07 13.43
N LYS A 342 2.56 6.39 14.51
CA LYS A 342 3.59 6.84 15.48
C LYS A 342 5.03 6.68 14.97
N VAL A 343 5.27 5.72 14.09
CA VAL A 343 6.60 5.49 13.48
C VAL A 343 6.75 6.33 12.21
N GLY A 344 5.67 6.55 11.47
CA GLY A 344 5.62 7.41 10.27
C GLY A 344 5.66 8.92 10.57
N THR A 345 5.58 9.33 11.84
CA THR A 345 5.49 10.73 12.28
C THR A 345 6.77 11.59 12.20
N PRO A 346 7.98 11.16 11.77
CA PRO A 346 9.04 12.10 11.48
C PRO A 346 9.05 12.61 10.03
N PHE A 347 8.11 12.23 9.15
CA PHE A 347 7.95 12.94 7.88
C PHE A 347 6.83 13.98 8.02
N PRO A 348 7.10 15.29 7.84
CA PRO A 348 5.99 16.23 7.71
C PRO A 348 5.11 15.73 6.57
N PRO A 349 3.76 15.82 6.68
CA PRO A 349 2.89 15.53 5.56
C PRO A 349 3.45 16.31 4.37
N ARG A 350 3.71 15.65 3.24
CA ARG A 350 4.10 16.36 2.03
C ARG A 350 2.86 17.11 1.60
N LYS A 351 2.65 18.29 2.19
CA LYS A 351 1.41 19.09 2.18
C LYS A 351 0.95 19.46 0.75
N PHE A 352 1.78 19.15 -0.26
CA PHE A 352 1.56 19.42 -1.67
C PHE A 352 1.83 18.19 -2.60
N ASP A 353 2.09 17.00 -2.06
CA ASP A 353 2.21 15.75 -2.84
C ASP A 353 0.88 14.98 -2.76
N LYS A 354 0.08 15.04 -3.83
CA LYS A 354 -1.21 14.32 -3.91
C LYS A 354 -1.05 12.79 -3.94
N LEU A 355 0.18 12.27 -4.12
CA LEU A 355 0.51 10.84 -4.07
C LEU A 355 1.07 10.43 -2.69
N ASP A 356 1.26 11.38 -1.77
CA ASP A 356 1.60 11.11 -0.37
C ASP A 356 0.34 10.71 0.40
N LEU A 357 -0.22 9.56 0.03
CA LEU A 357 -1.43 9.02 0.65
C LEU A 357 -1.19 8.71 2.15
N VAL A 358 0.08 8.63 2.60
CA VAL A 358 0.47 8.51 4.02
C VAL A 358 0.13 9.79 4.79
N SER A 359 0.13 10.97 4.16
CA SER A 359 -0.31 12.19 4.85
C SER A 359 -1.80 12.21 5.17
N ARG A 360 -2.58 11.32 4.54
CA ARG A 360 -4.01 11.07 4.81
C ARG A 360 -4.22 10.01 5.91
N PHE A 361 -3.13 9.47 6.43
CA PHE A 361 -3.15 8.54 7.55
C PHE A 361 -3.30 9.34 8.85
N ASP A 362 -4.50 9.35 9.40
CA ASP A 362 -4.80 10.04 10.65
C ASP A 362 -5.67 9.19 11.60
N GLU A 363 -5.79 9.65 12.84
CA GLU A 363 -6.60 8.96 13.86
C GLU A 363 -8.08 8.86 13.50
N THR A 364 -8.62 9.83 12.73
CA THR A 364 -10.02 9.87 12.32
C THR A 364 -10.34 8.74 11.35
N ASN A 365 -9.48 8.54 10.36
CA ASN A 365 -9.57 7.50 9.37
C ASN A 365 -9.35 6.11 9.99
N ILE A 366 -8.40 5.96 10.91
CA ILE A 366 -8.24 4.71 11.68
C ILE A 366 -9.52 4.40 12.47
N ALA A 367 -10.12 5.39 13.12
CA ALA A 367 -11.38 5.19 13.86
C ALA A 367 -12.52 4.69 12.95
N LYS A 368 -12.62 5.22 11.72
CA LYS A 368 -13.58 4.71 10.72
C LYS A 368 -13.30 3.26 10.31
N VAL A 369 -12.03 2.90 10.10
CA VAL A 369 -11.62 1.51 9.81
C VAL A 369 -12.12 0.61 10.93
N ILE A 370 -11.78 0.91 12.19
CA ILE A 370 -12.16 0.06 13.33
C ILE A 370 -13.69 -0.02 13.50
N LYS A 371 -14.41 1.09 13.32
CA LYS A 371 -15.88 1.13 13.42
C LYS A 371 -16.59 0.26 12.38
N ASN A 372 -16.00 0.09 11.19
CA ASN A 372 -16.62 -0.62 10.08
C ASN A 372 -16.13 -2.06 9.88
N HIS A 373 -15.39 -2.60 10.84
CA HIS A 373 -14.96 -4.00 10.83
C HIS A 373 -16.14 -4.95 11.07
N VAL A 374 -16.19 -6.01 10.27
CA VAL A 374 -17.10 -7.15 10.44
C VAL A 374 -16.27 -8.43 10.59
N LYS A 375 -16.52 -9.18 11.65
CA LYS A 375 -15.86 -10.46 11.91
C LYS A 375 -16.47 -11.56 11.05
N LEU A 376 -15.61 -12.34 10.39
CA LEU A 376 -15.97 -13.61 9.77
C LEU A 376 -15.43 -14.79 10.59
N GLU A 377 -16.03 -15.97 10.41
CA GLU A 377 -15.59 -17.23 11.00
C GLU A 377 -15.03 -18.15 9.93
N TYR A 378 -13.99 -18.91 10.27
CA TYR A 378 -13.45 -19.93 9.36
C TYR A 378 -14.51 -20.99 9.00
N GLY A 379 -14.47 -21.45 7.75
CA GLY A 379 -15.36 -22.48 7.22
C GLY A 379 -16.82 -22.06 7.04
N THR A 380 -17.18 -20.82 7.39
CA THR A 380 -18.56 -20.30 7.28
C THR A 380 -18.68 -19.43 6.04
N SER A 381 -19.61 -19.80 5.14
CA SER A 381 -19.91 -19.02 3.94
C SER A 381 -20.73 -17.77 4.28
N ASN A 382 -20.35 -16.63 3.74
CA ASN A 382 -21.02 -15.34 3.95
C ASN A 382 -21.17 -14.61 2.61
N GLU A 383 -22.35 -14.04 2.36
CA GLU A 383 -22.54 -13.14 1.21
C GLU A 383 -22.00 -11.75 1.57
N VAL A 384 -21.06 -11.25 0.77
CA VAL A 384 -20.32 -10.00 1.05
C VAL A 384 -20.54 -8.92 -0.01
N GLY A 385 -21.30 -9.26 -1.05
CA GLY A 385 -21.77 -8.38 -2.11
C GLY A 385 -22.80 -9.14 -2.94
N PRO A 386 -23.57 -8.47 -3.81
CA PRO A 386 -24.63 -9.11 -4.59
C PRO A 386 -24.09 -10.29 -5.42
N GLY A 387 -24.47 -11.52 -5.04
CA GLY A 387 -24.04 -12.75 -5.74
C GLY A 387 -22.58 -13.16 -5.50
N ILE A 388 -21.92 -12.59 -4.47
CA ILE A 388 -20.53 -12.90 -4.10
C ILE A 388 -20.53 -13.55 -2.73
N VAL A 389 -20.32 -14.87 -2.71
CA VAL A 389 -20.24 -15.66 -1.47
C VAL A 389 -18.79 -15.98 -1.16
N VAL A 390 -18.36 -15.75 0.08
CA VAL A 390 -16.99 -16.03 0.51
C VAL A 390 -16.95 -16.94 1.72
N THR A 391 -16.01 -17.88 1.69
CA THR A 391 -15.73 -18.82 2.78
C THR A 391 -14.28 -18.64 3.21
N PRO A 392 -14.01 -18.07 4.41
CA PRO A 392 -12.66 -17.95 4.93
C PRO A 392 -12.10 -19.33 5.31
N ILE A 393 -10.85 -19.59 4.95
CA ILE A 393 -10.09 -20.82 5.27
C ILE A 393 -8.80 -20.38 5.96
N ASP A 394 -8.36 -21.10 7.00
CA ASP A 394 -7.13 -20.74 7.71
C ASP A 394 -5.91 -20.84 6.78
N ALA A 395 -5.24 -19.72 6.58
CA ALA A 395 -4.02 -19.63 5.75
C ALA A 395 -2.76 -20.04 6.51
N CYS A 396 -2.84 -20.23 7.84
CA CYS A 396 -1.75 -20.69 8.70
C CYS A 396 -0.45 -19.86 8.60
N HIS A 397 -0.57 -18.60 8.18
CA HIS A 397 0.54 -17.66 8.02
C HIS A 397 0.83 -16.93 9.34
N ILE A 398 -0.18 -16.25 9.88
CA ILE A 398 -0.15 -15.58 11.19
C ILE A 398 -1.50 -15.76 11.91
N PRO A 399 -1.60 -15.52 13.22
CA PRO A 399 -2.88 -15.67 13.91
C PRO A 399 -3.97 -14.78 13.29
N GLY A 400 -5.06 -15.40 12.80
CA GLY A 400 -6.15 -14.72 12.10
C GLY A 400 -5.97 -14.58 10.58
N SER A 401 -4.90 -15.14 9.99
CA SER A 401 -4.72 -15.14 8.53
C SER A 401 -5.75 -16.04 7.84
N ALA A 402 -6.32 -15.55 6.75
CA ALA A 402 -7.33 -16.27 5.98
C ALA A 402 -7.05 -16.22 4.47
N ALA A 403 -7.19 -17.39 3.84
CA ALA A 403 -7.49 -17.51 2.42
C ALA A 403 -9.00 -17.42 2.23
N TYR A 404 -9.47 -16.85 1.13
CA TYR A 404 -10.89 -16.75 0.80
C TYR A 404 -11.21 -17.62 -0.40
N LEU A 405 -12.09 -18.61 -0.21
CA LEU A 405 -12.79 -19.27 -1.29
C LEU A 405 -14.00 -18.42 -1.68
N ILE A 406 -13.96 -17.84 -2.87
CA ILE A 406 -14.96 -16.91 -3.40
C ILE A 406 -15.75 -17.65 -4.48
N ASP A 407 -17.07 -17.71 -4.32
CA ASP A 407 -18.01 -18.26 -5.28
C ASP A 407 -18.85 -17.13 -5.87
N ILE A 408 -18.78 -16.97 -7.19
CA ILE A 408 -19.58 -16.01 -7.95
C ILE A 408 -20.27 -16.79 -9.07
N GLU A 409 -21.57 -17.02 -8.91
CA GLU A 409 -22.40 -17.74 -9.90
C GLU A 409 -21.81 -19.13 -10.29
N GLY A 410 -21.16 -19.82 -9.35
CA GLY A 410 -20.56 -21.13 -9.56
C GLY A 410 -19.10 -21.10 -10.04
N VAL A 411 -18.54 -19.93 -10.36
CA VAL A 411 -17.10 -19.76 -10.61
C VAL A 411 -16.37 -19.66 -9.27
N LYS A 412 -15.47 -20.62 -9.01
CA LYS A 412 -14.70 -20.68 -7.76
C LYS A 412 -13.33 -20.01 -7.92
N ILE A 413 -13.11 -18.93 -7.17
CA ILE A 413 -11.84 -18.20 -7.11
C ILE A 413 -11.25 -18.37 -5.70
N LEU A 414 -10.04 -18.92 -5.60
CA LEU A 414 -9.29 -18.95 -4.35
C LEU A 414 -8.32 -17.78 -4.30
N TYR A 415 -8.47 -16.90 -3.30
CA TYR A 415 -7.47 -15.89 -2.95
C TYR A 415 -6.74 -16.31 -1.68
N THR A 416 -5.43 -16.54 -1.74
CA THR A 416 -4.69 -17.08 -0.57
C THR A 416 -4.30 -16.03 0.46
N GLY A 417 -4.15 -14.75 0.05
CA GLY A 417 -3.29 -13.82 0.79
C GLY A 417 -1.89 -14.43 0.97
N ASP A 418 -1.21 -14.07 2.05
CA ASP A 418 -0.04 -14.83 2.50
C ASP A 418 -0.48 -16.11 3.20
N PHE A 419 0.12 -17.24 2.83
CA PHE A 419 -0.25 -18.55 3.35
C PHE A 419 0.96 -19.45 3.56
N ASN A 420 0.78 -20.45 4.41
CA ASN A 420 1.81 -21.42 4.74
C ASN A 420 1.25 -22.83 4.88
N ILE A 421 1.60 -23.68 3.92
CA ILE A 421 1.29 -25.12 3.92
C ILE A 421 2.29 -25.91 4.77
N ASP A 422 3.45 -25.33 5.09
CA ASP A 422 4.40 -25.98 5.98
C ASP A 422 3.89 -25.98 7.41
N LYS A 423 4.06 -27.11 8.09
CA LYS A 423 3.86 -27.18 9.53
C LYS A 423 4.82 -26.23 10.25
N SER A 424 4.28 -25.42 11.15
CA SER A 424 5.02 -24.52 12.02
C SER A 424 4.79 -24.88 13.49
N VAL A 425 5.44 -24.17 14.41
CA VAL A 425 5.14 -24.35 15.83
C VAL A 425 3.77 -23.79 16.21
N LEU A 426 3.30 -22.76 15.49
CA LEU A 426 2.00 -22.12 15.70
C LEU A 426 0.85 -22.84 14.98
N PHE A 427 1.12 -23.42 13.81
CA PHE A 427 0.09 -23.87 12.87
C PHE A 427 0.42 -25.25 12.29
N PRO A 428 -0.60 -26.08 12.01
CA PRO A 428 -0.40 -27.39 11.38
C PRO A 428 0.01 -27.29 9.89
N GLY A 429 -0.15 -26.13 9.27
CA GLY A 429 -0.06 -25.93 7.82
C GLY A 429 -1.46 -25.78 7.20
N ALA A 430 -1.60 -24.89 6.22
CA ALA A 430 -2.88 -24.56 5.59
C ALA A 430 -3.44 -25.76 4.81
N ASN A 431 -4.75 -25.98 4.90
CA ASN A 431 -5.45 -26.98 4.10
C ASN A 431 -6.39 -26.27 3.11
N LEU A 432 -5.88 -26.00 1.91
CA LEU A 432 -6.56 -25.20 0.89
C LEU A 432 -7.11 -26.09 -0.25
N PRO A 433 -8.24 -25.70 -0.87
CA PRO A 433 -8.85 -26.47 -1.96
C PRO A 433 -8.02 -26.43 -3.24
N THR A 434 -8.02 -27.51 -3.99
CA THR A 434 -7.28 -27.66 -5.27
C THR A 434 -8.20 -27.66 -6.50
N ASP A 435 -9.52 -27.69 -6.29
CA ASP A 435 -10.57 -27.78 -7.29
C ASP A 435 -11.25 -26.44 -7.63
N CYS A 436 -10.52 -25.33 -7.50
CA CYS A 436 -10.98 -24.00 -7.91
C CYS A 436 -10.69 -23.71 -9.39
N ASP A 437 -11.50 -22.87 -10.02
CA ASP A 437 -11.33 -22.44 -11.43
C ASP A 437 -10.19 -21.43 -11.60
N TYR A 438 -10.00 -20.58 -10.59
CA TYR A 438 -8.93 -19.57 -10.53
C TYR A 438 -8.28 -19.58 -9.15
N ILE A 439 -6.96 -19.50 -9.13
CA ILE A 439 -6.16 -19.45 -7.90
C ILE A 439 -5.27 -18.23 -7.96
N ILE A 440 -5.52 -17.25 -7.11
CA ILE A 440 -4.71 -16.06 -6.89
C ILE A 440 -3.86 -16.31 -5.64
N PHE A 441 -2.57 -16.56 -5.81
CA PHE A 441 -1.71 -17.08 -4.73
C PHE A 441 -0.43 -16.28 -4.47
N ASP A 442 0.04 -16.32 -3.22
CA ASP A 442 1.33 -15.76 -2.79
C ASP A 442 2.52 -16.52 -3.41
N GLY A 443 3.40 -15.77 -4.09
CA GLY A 443 4.61 -16.24 -4.75
C GLY A 443 5.91 -15.79 -4.08
N THR A 444 5.89 -15.42 -2.79
CA THR A 444 7.06 -14.88 -2.06
C THR A 444 8.29 -15.79 -2.16
N TYR A 445 8.07 -17.11 -2.14
CA TYR A 445 9.10 -18.16 -2.19
C TYR A 445 9.08 -19.00 -3.47
N TRP A 446 8.30 -18.61 -4.48
CA TRP A 446 8.26 -19.35 -5.76
C TRP A 446 9.64 -19.41 -6.40
N ALA A 447 10.10 -20.60 -6.82
CA ALA A 447 11.40 -20.81 -7.45
C ALA A 447 12.60 -20.19 -6.69
N ARG A 448 12.52 -20.15 -5.35
CA ARG A 448 13.61 -19.70 -4.46
C ARG A 448 14.20 -20.87 -3.68
N GLU A 449 15.29 -20.61 -2.98
CA GLU A 449 15.86 -21.58 -2.05
C GLU A 449 14.88 -21.92 -0.93
N ASP A 450 14.77 -23.23 -0.69
CA ASP A 450 14.02 -23.78 0.43
C ASP A 450 14.71 -23.45 1.77
N PHE A 451 13.96 -23.51 2.87
CA PHE A 451 14.46 -23.30 4.22
C PHE A 451 14.07 -24.46 5.12
N ASP A 452 15.03 -24.91 5.94
CA ASP A 452 14.84 -26.06 6.82
C ASP A 452 14.51 -25.60 8.24
N ARG A 453 13.21 -25.66 8.58
CA ARG A 453 12.73 -25.30 9.92
C ARG A 453 13.29 -26.19 11.03
N SER A 454 13.70 -27.43 10.72
CA SER A 454 14.25 -28.34 11.73
C SER A 454 15.58 -27.85 12.29
N LYS A 455 16.41 -27.23 11.44
CA LYS A 455 17.71 -26.67 11.81
C LYS A 455 17.61 -25.38 12.63
N VAL A 456 16.53 -24.63 12.49
CA VAL A 456 16.33 -23.36 13.22
C VAL A 456 16.35 -23.58 14.74
N GLY A 457 15.77 -24.70 15.22
CA GLY A 457 15.79 -25.03 16.64
C GLY A 457 17.19 -25.28 17.18
N GLU A 458 18.02 -26.02 16.43
CA GLU A 458 19.41 -26.28 16.77
C GLU A 458 20.25 -24.99 16.75
N GLN A 459 20.05 -24.13 15.74
CA GLN A 459 20.72 -22.83 15.64
C GLN A 459 20.37 -21.93 16.83
N LEU A 460 19.08 -21.80 17.16
CA LEU A 460 18.63 -21.04 18.32
C LEU A 460 19.25 -21.57 19.62
N SER A 461 19.20 -22.89 19.82
CA SER A 461 19.74 -23.52 21.02
C SER A 461 21.25 -23.30 21.16
N ARG A 462 22.01 -23.46 20.07
CA ARG A 462 23.46 -23.25 20.05
C ARG A 462 23.82 -21.79 20.32
N ALA A 463 23.23 -20.85 19.57
CA ALA A 463 23.49 -19.43 19.75
C ALA A 463 23.16 -18.93 21.16
N ILE A 464 22.08 -19.42 21.77
CA ILE A 464 21.70 -19.01 23.13
C ILE A 464 22.58 -19.67 24.20
N ALA A 465 23.13 -20.86 23.94
CA ALA A 465 24.06 -21.52 24.85
C ALA A 465 25.46 -20.89 24.83
N ASP A 466 25.94 -20.50 23.64
CA ASP A 466 27.31 -20.03 23.43
C ASP A 466 27.49 -18.54 23.79
N HIS A 467 26.40 -17.79 23.90
CA HIS A 467 26.42 -16.33 24.10
C HIS A 467 25.66 -15.87 25.35
N GLY A 468 26.07 -14.69 25.83
CA GLY A 468 25.46 -13.93 26.92
C GLY A 468 24.16 -13.26 26.47
N PRO A 469 24.00 -11.93 26.57
CA PRO A 469 22.72 -11.30 26.22
C PRO A 469 22.40 -11.57 24.73
N VAL A 470 21.23 -12.16 24.47
CA VAL A 470 20.78 -12.48 23.12
C VAL A 470 19.61 -11.59 22.72
N ILE A 471 19.66 -11.03 21.52
CA ILE A 471 18.61 -10.20 20.95
C ILE A 471 18.04 -10.90 19.72
N ILE A 472 16.73 -11.16 19.74
CA ILE A 472 16.01 -11.80 18.65
C ILE A 472 15.00 -10.80 18.08
N PRO A 473 15.37 -10.02 17.05
CA PRO A 473 14.44 -9.14 16.36
C PRO A 473 13.42 -9.95 15.55
N SER A 474 12.15 -9.70 15.79
CA SER A 474 11.04 -10.39 15.12
C SER A 474 9.92 -9.43 14.75
N PHE A 475 9.11 -9.78 13.74
CA PHE A 475 7.86 -9.09 13.48
C PHE A 475 6.89 -9.33 14.65
N ALA A 476 6.18 -8.27 15.07
CA ALA A 476 5.38 -8.28 16.28
C ALA A 476 4.22 -9.29 16.25
N VAL A 477 3.72 -9.58 15.04
CA VAL A 477 2.71 -10.61 14.76
C VAL A 477 3.32 -11.76 13.97
N GLY A 478 2.93 -13.00 14.28
CA GLY A 478 3.47 -14.22 13.69
C GLY A 478 4.81 -14.63 14.29
N ARG A 479 5.90 -14.06 13.77
CA ARG A 479 7.28 -14.52 14.04
C ARG A 479 7.66 -14.49 15.53
N SER A 480 7.25 -13.43 16.25
CA SER A 480 7.52 -13.33 17.70
C SER A 480 6.87 -14.48 18.47
N GLN A 481 5.61 -14.81 18.17
CA GLN A 481 4.89 -15.88 18.85
C GLN A 481 5.49 -17.26 18.53
N GLU A 482 5.92 -17.48 17.28
CA GLU A 482 6.57 -18.75 16.90
C GLU A 482 7.90 -18.94 17.65
N ILE A 483 8.73 -17.89 17.72
CA ILE A 483 10.00 -17.93 18.46
C ILE A 483 9.76 -18.22 19.94
N LEU A 484 8.81 -17.54 20.59
CA LEU A 484 8.51 -17.76 22.02
C LEU A 484 8.15 -19.22 22.31
N LEU A 485 7.27 -19.82 21.49
CA LEU A 485 6.90 -21.22 21.62
C LEU A 485 8.06 -22.18 21.29
N MET A 486 8.93 -21.83 20.34
CA MET A 486 10.15 -22.61 20.06
C MET A 486 11.09 -22.60 21.27
N LEU A 487 11.37 -21.45 21.86
CA LEU A 487 12.21 -21.33 23.05
C LEU A 487 11.66 -22.14 24.23
N ASP A 488 10.33 -22.17 24.39
CA ASP A 488 9.67 -22.96 25.44
C ASP A 488 9.76 -24.47 25.18
N LYS A 489 9.51 -24.91 23.93
CA LYS A 489 9.67 -26.32 23.52
C LYS A 489 11.11 -26.82 23.67
N LEU A 490 12.08 -25.96 23.41
CA LEU A 490 13.51 -26.27 23.60
C LEU A 490 13.92 -26.24 25.09
N GLY A 491 13.04 -25.86 26.00
CA GLY A 491 13.32 -25.75 27.44
C GLY A 491 14.22 -24.57 27.82
N ILE A 492 14.51 -23.67 26.87
CA ILE A 492 15.37 -22.50 27.08
C ILE A 492 14.73 -21.56 28.11
N THR A 493 13.40 -21.47 28.11
CA THR A 493 12.61 -20.69 29.09
C THR A 493 12.84 -21.10 30.55
N LYS A 494 13.38 -22.31 30.81
CA LYS A 494 13.69 -22.79 32.17
C LYS A 494 15.06 -22.32 32.68
N ASN A 495 15.98 -22.04 31.76
CA ASN A 495 17.38 -21.78 32.08
C ASN A 495 17.82 -20.34 31.77
N ARG A 496 17.06 -19.63 30.93
CA ARG A 496 17.37 -18.26 30.49
C ARG A 496 16.19 -17.34 30.75
N ASN A 497 16.48 -16.07 31.01
CA ASN A 497 15.45 -15.07 31.24
C ASN A 497 14.89 -14.54 29.92
N ILE A 498 13.76 -15.11 29.48
CA ILE A 498 13.10 -14.70 28.24
C ILE A 498 12.27 -13.44 28.48
N MET A 499 12.62 -12.38 27.77
CA MET A 499 11.95 -11.10 27.82
C MET A 499 11.20 -10.85 26.51
N VAL A 500 9.90 -10.60 26.59
CA VAL A 500 9.08 -10.12 25.47
C VAL A 500 8.54 -8.74 25.79
N THR A 501 8.69 -7.79 24.89
CA THR A 501 8.32 -6.39 25.14
C THR A 501 7.73 -5.70 23.92
N GLY A 502 7.20 -4.48 24.13
CA GLY A 502 6.64 -3.63 23.09
C GLY A 502 5.41 -4.24 22.42
N MET A 503 5.34 -4.13 21.08
CA MET A 503 4.24 -4.69 20.31
C MET A 503 4.17 -6.21 20.36
N ALA A 504 5.33 -6.90 20.40
CA ALA A 504 5.36 -8.36 20.45
C ALA A 504 4.63 -8.89 21.69
N GLU A 505 4.80 -8.26 22.86
CA GLU A 505 4.08 -8.66 24.08
C GLU A 505 2.56 -8.42 23.93
N ARG A 506 2.16 -7.23 23.46
CA ARG A 506 0.75 -6.86 23.30
C ARG A 506 0.02 -7.80 22.34
N VAL A 507 0.62 -8.10 21.20
CA VAL A 507 0.05 -9.01 20.20
C VAL A 507 0.00 -10.43 20.75
N THR A 508 1.07 -10.92 21.40
CA THR A 508 1.12 -12.28 21.99
C THR A 508 -0.03 -12.51 22.97
N LYS A 509 -0.31 -11.55 23.85
CA LYS A 509 -1.46 -11.60 24.77
C LYS A 509 -2.80 -11.57 24.03
N MET A 510 -2.92 -10.70 23.02
CA MET A 510 -4.16 -10.55 22.24
C MET A 510 -4.52 -11.82 21.47
N VAL A 511 -3.54 -12.53 20.92
CA VAL A 511 -3.76 -13.77 20.18
C VAL A 511 -3.84 -15.01 21.08
N GLY A 512 -3.72 -14.83 22.40
CA GLY A 512 -3.87 -15.90 23.39
C GLY A 512 -2.72 -16.91 23.43
N VAL A 513 -1.53 -16.54 22.95
CA VAL A 513 -0.35 -17.41 23.02
C VAL A 513 0.31 -17.25 24.38
N THR A 514 0.38 -18.35 25.15
CA THR A 514 0.92 -18.39 26.52
C THR A 514 2.04 -19.42 26.65
N GLY A 515 2.88 -19.28 27.67
CA GLY A 515 3.97 -20.21 27.98
C GLY A 515 4.83 -19.76 29.15
N SER A 516 5.91 -20.49 29.45
CA SER A 516 6.68 -20.31 30.69
C SER A 516 7.33 -18.92 30.82
N TRP A 517 7.58 -18.25 29.69
CA TRP A 517 8.16 -16.89 29.64
C TRP A 517 7.30 -15.81 30.32
N GLU A 518 6.01 -16.05 30.56
CA GLU A 518 5.14 -15.07 31.23
C GLU A 518 5.53 -14.80 32.69
N SER A 519 6.13 -15.79 33.34
CA SER A 519 6.62 -15.71 34.73
C SER A 519 7.98 -15.03 34.88
N MET A 520 8.65 -14.73 33.77
CA MET A 520 10.02 -14.21 33.72
C MET A 520 10.05 -12.67 33.77
N LYS A 521 11.18 -12.08 34.18
CA LYS A 521 11.26 -10.63 34.53
C LYS A 521 10.88 -9.75 33.32
N LYS A 522 9.94 -8.84 33.51
CA LYS A 522 9.52 -7.88 32.47
C LYS A 522 10.25 -6.55 32.61
N ASN A 523 10.82 -6.08 31.50
CA ASN A 523 11.44 -4.78 31.30
C ASN A 523 12.64 -4.47 32.22
N ARG A 524 13.83 -4.71 31.68
CA ARG A 524 15.08 -4.12 32.16
C ARG A 524 15.56 -3.11 31.12
N ILE A 525 16.15 -2.02 31.60
CA ILE A 525 16.77 -1.01 30.73
C ILE A 525 18.03 -1.59 30.07
N HIS A 526 18.72 -2.53 30.74
CA HIS A 526 19.95 -3.15 30.26
C HIS A 526 19.81 -4.67 30.30
N LEU A 527 20.31 -5.36 29.27
CA LEU A 527 20.33 -6.82 29.21
C LEU A 527 21.52 -7.38 30.00
N GLU A 528 21.23 -8.34 30.89
CA GLU A 528 22.24 -9.13 31.60
C GLU A 528 22.64 -10.37 30.78
N VAL A 529 23.69 -11.07 31.22
CA VAL A 529 24.27 -12.23 30.52
C VAL A 529 23.24 -13.34 30.26
N ASP A 530 22.29 -13.55 31.17
CA ASP A 530 21.29 -14.61 31.04
C ASP A 530 20.02 -14.19 30.27
N ASP A 531 19.92 -12.93 29.86
CA ASP A 531 18.73 -12.38 29.23
C ASP A 531 18.66 -12.75 27.74
N VAL A 532 17.45 -13.06 27.28
CA VAL A 532 17.12 -13.27 25.86
C VAL A 532 15.92 -12.39 25.53
N LEU A 533 16.12 -11.39 24.67
CA LEU A 533 15.10 -10.42 24.29
C LEU A 533 14.45 -10.81 22.97
N VAL A 534 13.14 -11.04 22.98
CA VAL A 534 12.30 -11.12 21.77
C VAL A 534 11.53 -9.81 21.62
N ALA A 535 11.86 -9.03 20.59
CA ALA A 535 11.31 -7.70 20.42
C ALA A 535 10.95 -7.37 18.97
N GLY A 536 9.97 -6.48 18.82
CA GLY A 536 9.52 -5.96 17.53
C GLY A 536 10.64 -5.26 16.74
N GLY A 537 10.53 -5.30 15.41
CA GLY A 537 11.49 -4.70 14.49
C GLY A 537 12.31 -5.75 13.74
N GLY A 538 11.64 -6.73 13.11
CA GLY A 538 12.27 -7.91 12.51
C GLY A 538 13.41 -7.65 11.50
N MET A 539 13.41 -6.49 10.83
CA MET A 539 14.49 -6.06 9.92
C MET A 539 15.45 -5.02 10.53
N MET A 540 15.37 -4.80 11.84
CA MET A 540 16.20 -3.87 12.62
C MET A 540 16.12 -2.39 12.20
N ALA A 541 15.05 -1.98 11.51
CA ALA A 541 14.84 -0.59 11.10
C ALA A 541 14.74 0.41 12.26
N GLY A 542 14.31 -0.05 13.45
CA GLY A 542 14.14 0.77 14.64
C GLY A 542 13.52 -0.02 15.79
N GLY A 543 13.09 0.70 16.84
CA GLY A 543 12.44 0.10 18.01
C GLY A 543 13.42 -0.50 19.03
N LEU A 544 12.85 -1.24 20.00
CA LEU A 544 13.59 -1.77 21.15
C LEU A 544 14.68 -2.78 20.77
N ALA A 545 14.44 -3.64 19.77
CA ALA A 545 15.45 -4.58 19.30
C ALA A 545 16.69 -3.85 18.77
N ARG A 546 16.48 -2.77 17.99
CA ARG A 546 17.58 -1.94 17.48
C ARG A 546 18.27 -1.14 18.57
N HIS A 547 17.52 -0.64 19.55
CA HIS A 547 18.07 0.07 20.70
C HIS A 547 19.05 -0.81 21.49
N HIS A 548 18.62 -1.98 21.95
CA HIS A 548 19.48 -2.88 22.71
C HIS A 548 20.63 -3.45 21.87
N PHE A 549 20.43 -3.63 20.56
CA PHE A 549 21.55 -3.97 19.68
C PHE A 549 22.64 -2.90 19.74
N ASN A 550 22.29 -1.61 19.65
CA ASN A 550 23.29 -0.54 19.69
C ASN A 550 24.05 -0.52 21.03
N GLU A 551 23.40 -0.89 22.14
CA GLU A 551 24.05 -0.99 23.46
C GLU A 551 25.00 -2.20 23.55
N GLN A 552 24.67 -3.30 22.86
CA GLN A 552 25.42 -4.57 22.92
C GLN A 552 26.34 -4.79 21.72
N ARG A 553 26.38 -3.84 20.78
CA ARG A 553 27.09 -3.93 19.49
C ARG A 553 28.56 -4.31 19.65
N ASP A 554 29.23 -3.72 20.64
CA ASP A 554 30.66 -3.89 20.90
C ASP A 554 30.90 -4.90 22.04
N ASN A 555 29.91 -5.73 22.37
CA ASN A 555 30.04 -6.79 23.36
C ASN A 555 30.28 -8.14 22.65
N PRO A 556 31.49 -8.71 22.67
CA PRO A 556 31.80 -9.97 22.00
C PRO A 556 31.07 -11.18 22.61
N LYS A 557 30.49 -11.03 23.81
CA LYS A 557 29.65 -12.06 24.43
C LYS A 557 28.19 -11.95 24.03
N ALA A 558 27.74 -10.85 23.43
CA ALA A 558 26.36 -10.71 23.00
C ALA A 558 26.11 -11.38 21.66
N ALA A 559 24.85 -11.73 21.38
CA ALA A 559 24.45 -12.22 20.06
C ALA A 559 23.15 -11.58 19.57
N VAL A 560 23.04 -11.42 18.25
CA VAL A 560 21.82 -11.07 17.55
C VAL A 560 21.42 -12.23 16.65
N ILE A 561 20.22 -12.78 16.87
CA ILE A 561 19.70 -13.87 16.05
C ILE A 561 18.59 -13.33 15.14
N LEU A 562 18.93 -13.09 13.88
CA LEU A 562 18.00 -12.66 12.85
C LEU A 562 17.13 -13.85 12.42
N CYS A 563 15.81 -13.72 12.48
CA CYS A 563 14.90 -14.87 12.23
C CYS A 563 13.93 -14.68 11.05
N GLY A 564 13.67 -13.45 10.60
CA GLY A 564 12.70 -13.16 9.54
C GLY A 564 13.31 -13.04 8.14
N TYR A 565 12.49 -12.72 7.14
CA TYR A 565 13.00 -12.19 5.88
C TYR A 565 13.67 -10.84 6.12
N LEU A 566 14.85 -10.65 5.54
CA LEU A 566 15.61 -9.41 5.58
C LEU A 566 15.61 -8.83 4.17
N ALA A 567 14.83 -7.77 3.95
CA ALA A 567 14.89 -7.06 2.68
C ALA A 567 16.30 -6.48 2.47
N PRO A 568 16.85 -6.52 1.24
CA PRO A 568 18.17 -5.95 0.94
C PRO A 568 18.29 -4.51 1.47
N ARG A 569 19.48 -4.17 1.99
CA ARG A 569 19.83 -2.85 2.54
C ARG A 569 19.11 -2.43 3.83
N THR A 570 18.22 -3.25 4.38
CA THR A 570 17.71 -3.01 5.75
C THR A 570 18.84 -3.15 6.77
N PRO A 571 18.77 -2.50 7.95
CA PRO A 571 19.82 -2.64 8.96
C PRO A 571 20.11 -4.10 9.35
N GLY A 572 19.08 -4.95 9.44
CA GLY A 572 19.26 -6.37 9.71
C GLY A 572 20.00 -7.10 8.60
N TRP A 573 19.72 -6.75 7.34
CA TRP A 573 20.47 -7.27 6.19
C TRP A 573 21.93 -6.78 6.20
N ASN A 574 22.16 -5.50 6.51
CA ASN A 574 23.51 -4.92 6.60
C ASN A 574 24.34 -5.56 7.71
N LEU A 575 23.73 -5.85 8.87
CA LEU A 575 24.38 -6.59 9.96
C LEU A 575 24.80 -7.99 9.51
N LEU A 576 23.90 -8.73 8.89
CA LEU A 576 24.18 -10.09 8.44
C LEU A 576 25.33 -10.16 7.41
N HIS A 577 25.47 -9.14 6.56
CA HIS A 577 26.49 -9.11 5.50
C HIS A 577 27.74 -8.31 5.88
N GLY A 578 27.86 -7.87 7.14
CA GLY A 578 29.04 -7.17 7.64
C GLY A 578 29.19 -5.71 7.17
N TYR A 579 28.17 -5.12 6.56
CA TYR A 579 28.18 -3.70 6.14
C TYR A 579 28.02 -2.73 7.32
N GLU A 580 27.44 -3.18 8.43
CA GLU A 580 27.39 -2.43 9.67
C GLU A 580 28.41 -3.02 10.67
N PRO A 581 29.47 -2.29 11.07
CA PRO A 581 30.51 -2.80 11.99
C PRO A 581 29.93 -3.33 13.29
N HIS A 582 30.46 -4.37 13.92
CA HIS A 582 30.03 -4.84 15.25
C HIS A 582 31.03 -5.88 15.79
N GLU A 583 31.09 -6.07 17.10
CA GLU A 583 31.86 -7.14 17.75
C GLU A 583 30.97 -8.30 18.26
N CYS A 584 29.69 -8.04 18.50
CA CYS A 584 28.75 -9.08 18.91
C CYS A 584 28.53 -10.13 17.81
N THR A 585 28.12 -11.34 18.18
CA THR A 585 27.88 -12.39 17.17
C THR A 585 26.56 -12.15 16.46
N VAL A 586 26.53 -12.24 15.13
CA VAL A 586 25.30 -12.18 14.34
C VAL A 586 25.04 -13.55 13.71
N GLU A 587 23.91 -14.16 14.06
CA GLU A 587 23.44 -15.41 13.47
C GLU A 587 22.16 -15.20 12.66
N TYR A 588 21.97 -16.01 11.61
CA TYR A 588 20.73 -16.03 10.83
C TYR A 588 20.04 -17.38 10.93
N ALA A 589 18.98 -17.41 11.75
CA ALA A 589 18.14 -18.57 11.96
C ALA A 589 16.85 -18.41 11.13
N ARG A 590 16.96 -18.59 9.82
CA ARG A 590 15.90 -18.26 8.85
C ARG A 590 14.61 -19.03 9.14
N LEU A 591 13.60 -18.29 9.60
CA LEU A 591 12.26 -18.79 9.88
C LEU A 591 11.27 -17.97 9.05
N SER A 592 10.59 -18.61 8.10
CA SER A 592 9.55 -17.99 7.27
C SER A 592 8.15 -18.38 7.75
N ALA A 593 7.20 -17.46 7.59
CA ALA A 593 5.78 -17.72 7.84
C ALA A 593 5.04 -17.95 6.52
N HIS A 594 5.75 -17.96 5.39
CA HIS A 594 5.25 -18.36 4.09
C HIS A 594 5.63 -19.81 3.83
N SER A 595 4.95 -20.42 2.86
CA SER A 595 5.28 -21.74 2.35
C SER A 595 6.70 -21.81 1.79
N SER A 596 7.40 -22.91 2.06
CA SER A 596 8.63 -23.31 1.39
C SER A 596 8.45 -23.37 -0.13
N ALA A 597 9.53 -23.13 -0.88
CA ALA A 597 9.49 -23.17 -2.33
C ALA A 597 8.94 -24.52 -2.85
N THR A 598 9.45 -25.63 -2.30
CA THR A 598 9.04 -26.99 -2.72
C THR A 598 7.57 -27.28 -2.43
N ASN A 599 7.07 -26.95 -1.23
CA ASN A 599 5.67 -27.23 -0.90
C ASN A 599 4.72 -26.27 -1.61
N LEU A 600 5.11 -25.01 -1.79
CA LEU A 600 4.38 -24.04 -2.62
C LEU A 600 4.20 -24.57 -4.04
N GLU A 601 5.28 -24.98 -4.69
CA GLU A 601 5.23 -25.54 -6.05
C GLU A 601 4.39 -26.80 -6.11
N THR A 602 4.54 -27.71 -5.14
CA THR A 602 3.77 -28.96 -5.08
C THR A 602 2.26 -28.69 -4.99
N TYR A 603 1.85 -27.81 -4.09
CA TYR A 603 0.46 -27.43 -3.92
C TYR A 603 -0.11 -26.75 -5.17
N ILE A 604 0.58 -25.73 -5.70
CA ILE A 604 0.11 -25.00 -6.89
C ILE A 604 0.06 -25.90 -8.13
N ASN A 605 0.98 -26.87 -8.26
CA ASN A 605 0.92 -27.86 -9.33
C ASN A 605 -0.28 -28.81 -9.21
N SER A 606 -0.73 -29.10 -8.00
CA SER A 606 -1.94 -29.91 -7.75
C SER A 606 -3.26 -29.20 -8.08
N CYS A 607 -3.26 -27.86 -8.12
CA CYS A 607 -4.45 -27.07 -8.45
C CYS A 607 -4.84 -27.21 -9.93
N LYS A 608 -6.15 -27.39 -10.20
CA LYS A 608 -6.70 -27.62 -11.55
C LYS A 608 -6.92 -26.35 -12.37
N GLY A 609 -7.32 -25.26 -11.71
CA GLY A 609 -7.69 -24.00 -12.36
C GLY A 609 -6.53 -23.17 -12.90
N LYS A 610 -6.85 -21.98 -13.40
CA LYS A 610 -5.87 -20.99 -13.84
C LYS A 610 -5.12 -20.41 -12.63
N LYS A 611 -3.79 -20.38 -12.73
CA LYS A 611 -2.87 -20.01 -11.65
C LYS A 611 -2.37 -18.59 -11.88
N ILE A 612 -2.68 -17.71 -10.95
CA ILE A 612 -2.31 -16.29 -10.97
C ILE A 612 -1.43 -16.03 -9.75
N MET A 613 -0.14 -15.84 -10.00
CA MET A 613 0.83 -15.58 -8.95
C MET A 613 0.89 -14.09 -8.66
N VAL A 614 0.67 -13.73 -7.40
CA VAL A 614 0.86 -12.41 -6.82
C VAL A 614 1.93 -12.48 -5.74
N HIS A 615 2.25 -11.35 -5.13
CA HIS A 615 3.19 -11.18 -4.03
C HIS A 615 4.56 -11.83 -4.28
N THR A 616 5.10 -11.69 -5.51
CA THR A 616 6.31 -12.38 -5.94
C THR A 616 7.48 -11.42 -6.20
N PRO A 617 8.73 -11.81 -5.89
CA PRO A 617 9.92 -11.06 -6.29
C PRO A 617 10.34 -11.33 -7.75
N ILE A 618 9.74 -12.31 -8.43
CA ILE A 618 10.16 -12.75 -9.77
C ILE A 618 9.47 -11.94 -10.87
N TYR A 619 10.23 -11.61 -11.92
CA TYR A 619 9.76 -10.85 -13.07
C TYR A 619 9.32 -11.72 -14.25
N SER A 620 9.91 -12.90 -14.42
CA SER A 620 9.61 -13.82 -15.52
C SER A 620 8.42 -14.72 -15.22
N GLN A 621 7.47 -14.81 -16.15
CA GLN A 621 6.35 -15.74 -16.05
C GLN A 621 6.85 -17.19 -16.18
N SER A 622 6.41 -18.04 -15.24
CA SER A 622 6.64 -19.48 -15.30
C SER A 622 5.60 -20.15 -16.21
N LYS A 623 5.94 -21.28 -16.83
CA LYS A 623 5.03 -21.99 -17.74
C LYS A 623 3.73 -22.37 -17.02
N GLY A 624 2.60 -21.91 -17.53
CA GLY A 624 1.27 -22.19 -16.95
C GLY A 624 0.89 -21.35 -15.74
N ILE A 625 1.70 -20.33 -15.39
CA ILE A 625 1.43 -19.41 -14.28
C ILE A 625 1.47 -17.98 -14.80
N MET A 626 0.36 -17.27 -14.60
CA MET A 626 0.24 -15.87 -14.94
C MET A 626 0.78 -15.00 -13.81
N ILE A 627 1.63 -14.02 -14.14
CA ILE A 627 1.99 -12.92 -13.23
C ILE A 627 1.36 -11.66 -13.83
N PRO A 628 0.34 -11.07 -13.18
CA PRO A 628 -0.36 -9.91 -13.71
C PRO A 628 0.54 -8.68 -13.68
N LYS A 629 0.40 -7.79 -14.66
CA LYS A 629 0.99 -6.46 -14.66
C LYS A 629 0.14 -5.52 -13.80
N PHE A 630 0.74 -4.40 -13.43
CA PHE A 630 0.03 -3.33 -12.75
C PHE A 630 -1.17 -2.84 -13.58
N LYS A 631 -2.36 -2.77 -12.98
CA LYS A 631 -3.65 -2.45 -13.61
C LYS A 631 -4.07 -3.42 -14.72
N GLU A 632 -3.45 -4.60 -14.79
CA GLU A 632 -3.91 -5.65 -15.69
C GLU A 632 -5.32 -6.10 -15.27
N ARG A 633 -6.16 -6.35 -16.27
CA ARG A 633 -7.54 -6.78 -16.09
C ARG A 633 -7.71 -8.18 -16.67
N ILE A 634 -8.15 -9.10 -15.83
CA ILE A 634 -8.53 -10.45 -16.25
C ILE A 634 -10.05 -10.49 -16.33
N VAL A 635 -10.55 -10.89 -17.49
CA VAL A 635 -11.98 -11.07 -17.74
C VAL A 635 -12.31 -12.56 -17.72
N ILE A 636 -13.26 -12.93 -16.87
CA ILE A 636 -13.75 -14.30 -16.73
C ILE A 636 -15.21 -14.31 -17.23
N PRO A 637 -15.53 -15.07 -18.30
CA PRO A 637 -16.90 -15.28 -18.70
C PRO A 637 -17.59 -16.24 -17.70
N THR A 638 -18.83 -15.94 -17.35
CA THR A 638 -19.69 -16.68 -16.42
C THR A 638 -20.83 -17.42 -17.13
#